data_AF-A0AAW5VNQ8-F1
#
_entry.id   AF-A0AAW5VNQ8-F1
#
_cell.length_a   1.000
_cell.length_b   1.000
_cell.length_c   1.000
_cell.angle_alpha   90.00
_cell.angle_beta   90.00
_cell.angle_gamma   90.00
#
_symmetry.space_group_name_H-M   'P 1'
#
loop_
_entity.id
_entity.type
_entity.pdbx_description
1 polymer ?
#
loop_
_entity_poly.entity_id
_entity_poly.type
_entity_poly.pdbx_seq_one_letter_code
_entity_poly.pdbx_strand_id
1 'polypeptide(L)'
;MTIIHNLGFPRMGARRELKRSLEAYWAGQVSQQELLETGKALRAQHWDLQGKAGLDTVPVGDFAWYDQILEWSTLLGAVPARFGQAENAPVSLDTLFRMARGRAPSGRPAAACEMTKWFDTNYHYIVPEFTPGQSFRIAREFLFEQVEEAKALGHKVKPVIPGPLTWLWLGKGDVYEGLTDAGKLALLDTLLPVYEQVLARLKAQGVEWVQIDEPVLVLDLPQAWQDAFRRVYQGLNQSGLKLLLATYFDDLHENVAVLKDLPVAGVHVDAVRAPAALQAVQAVLGQDQVLSAGVISGRDIWRTDLQKTVQALKPLKAALGERLWIAPSCSLLHVPVDVQSETGLDAELKSWLSFAVQKLDELKLLQGLLDGTLDEAGQQAVQAQQAALQTRRESKRTHNPAVQAQMAKIDQLKRQRTPFAQRIQAQRSKLKLPAYPTTTIGSFPQTTEIRTARRDWRGGALSDAAYEKAMQAEIEQVIRFQERIGLDVLVHGEAERNDMVEYFGELLGGFAFTQNGWVQSYGSRCVKPPIIFGDVLRITPMSVAWSSYAQSLTDRPVKGMLTGPVTMLQWSFVRDDQPRADTCRQLALALRDEVSDLEQAGIRVIQLDEPAFREGLPLRQGDWQAYLDWAVDCFRLSTSAVSDETQIHTHMCYSEFNDIMQSIADMDADVITIETSRSNMLLLDAFENFEYPNHIGPGVYDIHSPNVPDKDWMVRLMGEAAKRLPADRLWVNPDCGLKTRAWSETEAALLAMVDAAKALRAAA
;
A
#
# COMPACT_ATOMS: atom_id res chain seq x y z
N MET A 1 21.92 5.31 30.47
CA MET A 1 21.19 4.11 29.97
C MET A 1 20.82 4.37 28.51
N THR A 2 20.79 3.36 27.64
CA THR A 2 20.33 3.51 26.25
C THR A 2 18.87 3.94 26.23
N ILE A 3 18.51 4.97 25.48
CA ILE A 3 17.11 5.40 25.35
C ILE A 3 16.39 4.55 24.30
N ILE A 4 15.16 4.12 24.60
CA ILE A 4 14.27 3.47 23.66
C ILE A 4 13.00 4.31 23.46
N HIS A 5 12.61 4.48 22.19
CA HIS A 5 11.40 5.22 21.84
C HIS A 5 10.71 4.60 20.63
N ASN A 6 9.51 5.09 20.34
CA ASN A 6 8.74 4.72 19.15
C ASN A 6 8.58 5.93 18.21
N LEU A 7 8.24 5.66 16.95
CA LEU A 7 7.91 6.66 15.93
C LEU A 7 6.40 6.84 15.77
N GLY A 8 5.61 5.83 16.16
CA GLY A 8 4.14 5.86 16.12
C GLY A 8 3.56 4.45 16.32
N PHE A 9 2.29 4.36 16.71
CA PHE A 9 1.62 3.10 17.02
C PHE A 9 0.36 2.89 16.16
N PRO A 10 -0.03 1.63 15.81
CA PRO A 10 -1.26 1.39 15.07
C PRO A 10 -2.50 1.90 15.82
N ARG A 11 -3.27 2.77 15.17
CA ARG A 11 -4.40 3.48 15.78
C ARG A 11 -5.75 2.76 15.74
N MET A 12 -5.88 1.71 14.91
CA MET A 12 -7.19 1.07 14.66
C MET A 12 -7.75 0.30 15.86
N GLY A 13 -6.90 -0.09 16.81
CA GLY A 13 -7.22 -1.03 17.89
C GLY A 13 -7.14 -2.49 17.44
N ALA A 14 -6.82 -3.39 18.38
CA ALA A 14 -6.58 -4.81 18.10
C ALA A 14 -7.77 -5.52 17.43
N ARG A 15 -8.99 -5.01 17.64
CA ARG A 15 -10.21 -5.54 17.01
C ARG A 15 -10.85 -4.51 16.09
N ARG A 16 -10.11 -3.51 15.61
CA ARG A 16 -10.62 -2.42 14.74
C ARG A 16 -11.74 -1.60 15.40
N GLU A 17 -11.62 -1.32 16.69
CA GLU A 17 -12.52 -0.46 17.46
C GLU A 17 -12.73 0.89 16.77
N LEU A 18 -11.66 1.51 16.28
CA LEU A 18 -11.73 2.80 15.59
C LEU A 18 -12.55 2.72 14.30
N LYS A 19 -12.37 1.66 13.51
CA LYS A 19 -13.13 1.45 12.27
C LYS A 19 -14.63 1.45 12.55
N ARG A 20 -15.07 0.64 13.51
CA ARG A 20 -16.50 0.50 13.84
C ARG A 20 -17.09 1.83 14.31
N SER A 21 -16.37 2.55 15.17
CA SER A 21 -16.84 3.83 15.69
C SER A 21 -16.92 4.91 14.60
N LEU A 22 -15.92 5.00 13.73
CA LEU A 22 -15.93 5.91 12.56
C LEU A 22 -17.11 5.62 11.62
N GLU A 23 -17.31 4.36 11.27
CA GLU A 23 -18.38 3.96 10.34
C GLU A 23 -19.77 4.14 10.94
N ALA A 24 -19.95 3.84 12.22
CA ALA A 24 -21.17 4.12 12.96
C ALA A 24 -21.46 5.64 13.01
N TYR A 25 -20.43 6.47 13.24
CA TYR A 25 -20.58 7.92 13.26
C TYR A 25 -21.01 8.46 11.89
N TRP A 26 -20.35 8.03 10.82
CA TRP A 26 -20.70 8.45 9.46
C TRP A 26 -22.08 7.95 9.01
N ALA A 27 -22.56 6.85 9.58
CA ALA A 27 -23.91 6.33 9.38
C ALA A 27 -24.97 6.99 10.30
N GLY A 28 -24.58 7.92 11.18
CA GLY A 28 -25.48 8.58 12.13
C GLY A 28 -25.96 7.67 13.27
N GLN A 29 -25.27 6.56 13.53
CA GLN A 29 -25.63 5.56 14.54
C GLN A 29 -25.04 5.87 15.93
N VAL A 30 -23.96 6.65 15.98
CA VAL A 30 -23.37 7.17 17.23
C VAL A 30 -23.15 8.67 17.09
N SER A 31 -23.13 9.37 18.21
CA SER A 31 -22.83 10.79 18.30
C SER A 31 -21.33 11.09 18.09
N GLN A 32 -21.00 12.35 17.80
CA GLN A 32 -19.60 12.78 17.73
C GLN A 32 -18.89 12.59 19.07
N GLN A 33 -19.59 12.77 20.19
CA GLN A 33 -19.02 12.59 21.52
C GLN A 33 -18.61 11.14 21.78
N GLU A 34 -19.45 10.16 21.43
CA GLU A 34 -19.13 8.72 21.54
C GLU A 34 -17.92 8.33 20.67
N LEU A 35 -17.81 8.93 19.47
CA LEU A 35 -16.63 8.77 18.62
C LEU A 35 -15.37 9.30 19.32
N LEU A 36 -15.43 10.52 19.86
CA LEU A 36 -14.31 11.15 20.58
C LEU A 36 -13.87 10.32 21.80
N GLU A 37 -14.83 9.78 22.55
CA GLU A 37 -14.58 8.87 23.69
C GLU A 37 -13.89 7.57 23.26
N THR A 38 -14.34 6.97 22.15
CA THR A 38 -13.67 5.80 21.57
C THR A 38 -12.21 6.10 21.24
N GLY A 39 -11.94 7.23 20.56
CA GLY A 39 -10.57 7.61 20.20
C GLY A 39 -9.70 7.89 21.43
N LYS A 40 -10.25 8.56 22.44
CA LYS A 40 -9.55 8.82 23.71
C LYS A 40 -9.19 7.52 24.45
N ALA A 41 -10.12 6.57 24.52
CA ALA A 41 -9.88 5.27 25.14
C ALA A 41 -8.76 4.49 24.42
N LEU A 42 -8.76 4.50 23.08
CA LEU A 42 -7.70 3.87 22.29
C LEU A 42 -6.34 4.51 22.51
N ARG A 43 -6.25 5.85 22.50
CA ARG A 43 -4.98 6.55 22.78
C ARG A 43 -4.44 6.21 24.16
N ALA A 44 -5.28 6.27 25.19
CA ALA A 44 -4.90 5.90 26.56
C ALA A 44 -4.37 4.47 26.63
N GLN A 45 -5.09 3.51 26.04
CA GLN A 45 -4.65 2.11 25.97
C GLN A 45 -3.30 1.96 25.27
N HIS A 46 -3.08 2.63 24.14
CA HIS A 46 -1.84 2.52 23.38
C HIS A 46 -0.65 3.19 24.08
N TRP A 47 -0.85 4.32 24.76
CA TRP A 47 0.20 4.93 25.58
C TRP A 47 0.55 4.05 26.78
N ASP A 48 -0.45 3.45 27.44
CA ASP A 48 -0.21 2.52 28.55
C ASP A 48 0.57 1.27 28.13
N LEU A 49 0.28 0.71 26.95
CA LEU A 49 1.05 -0.42 26.40
C LEU A 49 2.53 -0.04 26.21
N GLN A 50 2.78 1.13 25.62
CA GLN A 50 4.13 1.63 25.36
C GLN A 50 4.88 1.99 26.66
N GLY A 51 4.21 2.64 27.61
CA GLY A 51 4.79 2.94 28.92
C GLY A 51 5.12 1.67 29.72
N LYS A 52 4.25 0.66 29.70
CA LYS A 52 4.49 -0.64 30.36
C LYS A 52 5.63 -1.43 29.72
N ALA A 53 5.83 -1.32 28.41
CA ALA A 53 6.99 -1.88 27.73
C ALA A 53 8.31 -1.15 28.09
N GLY A 54 8.23 -0.02 28.80
CA GLY A 54 9.39 0.69 29.34
C GLY A 54 9.98 1.72 28.38
N LEU A 55 9.19 2.26 27.44
CA LEU A 55 9.62 3.35 26.57
C LEU A 55 9.86 4.64 27.37
N ASP A 56 10.93 5.36 27.03
CA ASP A 56 11.30 6.62 27.71
C ASP A 56 10.30 7.76 27.42
N THR A 57 9.69 7.72 26.24
CA THR A 57 8.63 8.63 25.79
C THR A 57 7.63 7.90 24.92
N VAL A 58 6.34 8.27 25.02
CA VAL A 58 5.30 7.81 24.08
C VAL A 58 5.12 8.82 22.94
N PRO A 59 4.92 8.36 21.69
CA PRO A 59 4.56 9.24 20.59
C PRO A 59 3.16 9.83 20.81
N VAL A 60 3.00 11.09 20.42
CA VAL A 60 1.71 11.81 20.39
C VAL A 60 1.56 12.50 19.05
N GLY A 61 0.38 12.50 18.44
CA GLY A 61 0.17 13.00 17.08
C GLY A 61 0.24 11.92 16.01
N ASP A 62 0.60 10.69 16.39
CA ASP A 62 0.52 9.48 15.56
C ASP A 62 -0.93 8.99 15.38
N PHE A 63 -1.80 9.22 16.37
CA PHE A 63 -3.24 9.00 16.23
C PHE A 63 -3.88 10.05 15.29
N ALA A 64 -4.65 9.57 14.31
CA ALA A 64 -5.49 10.39 13.44
C ALA A 64 -6.90 9.80 13.32
N TRP A 65 -7.90 10.66 13.12
CA TRP A 65 -9.26 10.19 12.80
C TRP A 65 -9.39 9.57 11.41
N TYR A 66 -8.48 9.89 10.51
CA TYR A 66 -8.47 9.37 9.14
C TYR A 66 -7.04 9.17 8.62
N ASP A 67 -6.26 10.25 8.62
CA ASP A 67 -4.90 10.31 8.09
C ASP A 67 -4.09 11.41 8.80
N GLN A 68 -2.82 11.14 9.12
CA GLN A 68 -1.96 12.10 9.84
C GLN A 68 -1.55 13.31 9.00
N ILE A 69 -1.42 13.16 7.68
CA ILE A 69 -1.14 14.32 6.80
C ILE A 69 -2.38 15.21 6.74
N LEU A 70 -3.56 14.62 6.63
CA LEU A 70 -4.81 15.36 6.73
C LEU A 70 -4.98 16.06 8.09
N GLU A 71 -4.70 15.37 9.21
CA GLU A 71 -4.73 16.00 10.54
C GLU A 71 -3.85 17.24 10.58
N TRP A 72 -2.64 17.13 10.05
CA TRP A 72 -1.71 18.25 9.98
C TRP A 72 -2.20 19.37 9.05
N SER A 73 -2.73 19.05 7.87
CA SER A 73 -3.34 20.03 6.96
C SER A 73 -4.50 20.78 7.64
N THR A 74 -5.34 20.09 8.41
CA THR A 74 -6.43 20.73 9.16
C THR A 74 -5.93 21.56 10.34
N LEU A 75 -4.83 21.15 11.00
CA LEU A 75 -4.15 21.95 12.02
C LEU A 75 -3.62 23.25 11.42
N LEU A 76 -3.02 23.21 10.23
CA LEU A 76 -2.49 24.39 9.52
C LEU A 76 -3.56 25.27 8.87
N GLY A 77 -4.84 24.85 8.92
CA GLY A 77 -5.95 25.56 8.28
C GLY A 77 -5.94 25.45 6.75
N ALA A 78 -5.17 24.51 6.18
CA ALA A 78 -5.09 24.26 4.75
C ALA A 78 -6.33 23.50 4.26
N VAL A 79 -7.46 24.19 4.20
CA VAL A 79 -8.75 23.65 3.75
C VAL A 79 -9.12 24.26 2.40
N PRO A 80 -9.31 23.45 1.34
CA PRO A 80 -9.73 23.94 0.05
C PRO A 80 -11.07 24.69 0.11
N ALA A 81 -11.19 25.78 -0.66
CA ALA A 81 -12.35 26.67 -0.65
C ALA A 81 -13.69 25.95 -0.88
N ARG A 82 -13.69 24.84 -1.64
CA ARG A 82 -14.88 24.02 -1.92
C ARG A 82 -15.55 23.44 -0.65
N PHE A 83 -14.84 23.34 0.47
CA PHE A 83 -15.42 22.85 1.72
C PHE A 83 -16.09 23.96 2.55
N GLY A 84 -16.02 25.22 2.11
CA GLY A 84 -16.72 26.35 2.72
C GLY A 84 -16.28 26.65 4.15
N GLN A 85 -15.01 26.40 4.47
CA GLN A 85 -14.44 26.71 5.79
C GLN A 85 -14.37 28.23 5.96
N ALA A 86 -14.97 28.75 7.04
CA ALA A 86 -14.87 30.16 7.36
C ALA A 86 -13.44 30.52 7.79
N GLU A 87 -12.93 31.65 7.27
CA GLU A 87 -11.51 32.05 7.32
C GLU A 87 -10.88 31.96 8.72
N ASN A 88 -11.62 32.37 9.76
CA ASN A 88 -11.15 32.39 11.16
C ASN A 88 -11.79 31.32 12.07
N ALA A 89 -12.64 30.44 11.53
CA ALA A 89 -13.27 29.41 12.33
C ALA A 89 -12.32 28.21 12.54
N PRO A 90 -12.36 27.53 13.70
CA PRO A 90 -11.69 26.25 13.86
C PRO A 90 -12.14 25.24 12.80
N VAL A 91 -11.21 24.39 12.34
CA VAL A 91 -11.54 23.29 11.43
C VAL A 91 -12.18 22.18 12.25
N SER A 92 -13.45 21.88 11.96
CA SER A 92 -14.20 20.84 12.66
C SER A 92 -13.80 19.44 12.19
N LEU A 93 -14.11 18.43 13.02
CA LEU A 93 -13.93 17.02 12.66
C LEU A 93 -14.75 16.64 11.40
N ASP A 94 -15.91 17.24 11.20
CA ASP A 94 -16.73 17.01 10.01
C ASP A 94 -16.14 17.65 8.75
N THR A 95 -15.49 18.81 8.85
CA THR A 95 -14.72 19.35 7.73
C THR A 95 -13.56 18.42 7.36
N LEU A 96 -12.84 17.88 8.35
CA LEU A 96 -11.80 16.85 8.12
C LEU A 96 -12.37 15.64 7.36
N PHE A 97 -13.50 15.10 7.80
CA PHE A 97 -14.13 13.96 7.13
C PHE A 97 -14.65 14.28 5.72
N ARG A 98 -15.14 15.51 5.48
CA ARG A 98 -15.52 15.96 4.13
C ARG A 98 -14.31 16.08 3.22
N MET A 99 -13.17 16.57 3.71
CA MET A 99 -11.91 16.56 2.93
C MET A 99 -11.51 15.13 2.56
N ALA A 100 -11.58 14.20 3.51
CA ALA A 100 -11.17 12.81 3.30
C ALA A 100 -12.09 12.00 2.37
N ARG A 101 -13.42 12.19 2.45
CA ARG A 101 -14.42 11.30 1.81
C ARG A 101 -15.56 12.00 1.11
N GLY A 102 -15.52 13.32 1.01
CA GLY A 102 -16.54 14.15 0.37
C GLY A 102 -17.83 14.38 1.17
N ARG A 103 -18.03 13.66 2.28
CA ARG A 103 -19.23 13.78 3.13
C ARG A 103 -18.94 13.49 4.60
N ALA A 104 -19.73 14.09 5.49
CA ALA A 104 -19.76 13.85 6.92
C ALA A 104 -21.20 14.08 7.43
N PRO A 105 -21.52 13.74 8.70
CA PRO A 105 -22.86 13.99 9.27
C PRO A 105 -23.30 15.46 9.20
N SER A 106 -22.38 16.43 9.26
CA SER A 106 -22.66 17.84 9.03
C SER A 106 -21.83 18.47 7.89
N GLY A 107 -22.29 19.61 7.41
CA GLY A 107 -21.67 20.37 6.31
C GLY A 107 -22.15 19.94 4.92
N ARG A 108 -21.89 20.79 3.92
CA ARG A 108 -22.27 20.52 2.53
C ARG A 108 -21.30 19.49 1.91
N PRO A 109 -21.80 18.42 1.26
CA PRO A 109 -20.95 17.50 0.50
C PRO A 109 -20.15 18.22 -0.60
N ALA A 110 -18.95 17.74 -0.86
CA ALA A 110 -18.05 18.23 -1.91
C ALA A 110 -17.18 17.08 -2.43
N ALA A 111 -16.46 17.29 -3.53
CA ALA A 111 -15.46 16.32 -3.97
C ALA A 111 -14.35 16.17 -2.91
N ALA A 112 -14.03 14.93 -2.53
CA ALA A 112 -12.93 14.63 -1.61
C ALA A 112 -11.60 15.13 -2.18
N CYS A 113 -10.64 15.41 -1.31
CA CYS A 113 -9.24 15.59 -1.70
C CYS A 113 -8.69 14.30 -2.31
N GLU A 114 -7.65 14.42 -3.13
CA GLU A 114 -6.94 13.28 -3.69
C GLU A 114 -6.33 12.42 -2.57
N MET A 115 -6.30 11.11 -2.78
CA MET A 115 -5.68 10.14 -1.89
C MET A 115 -4.64 9.34 -2.69
N THR A 116 -3.42 9.25 -2.18
CA THR A 116 -2.34 8.51 -2.83
C THR A 116 -1.46 7.78 -1.82
N LYS A 117 -0.58 6.89 -2.29
CA LYS A 117 0.26 6.05 -1.43
C LYS A 117 1.29 6.87 -0.65
N TRP A 118 1.49 6.46 0.59
CA TRP A 118 2.56 6.95 1.44
C TRP A 118 3.85 6.20 1.08
N PHE A 119 4.67 6.81 0.22
CA PHE A 119 5.91 6.23 -0.28
C PHE A 119 5.66 4.83 -0.88
N ASP A 120 6.50 3.84 -0.59
CA ASP A 120 6.42 2.45 -1.06
C ASP A 120 5.61 1.56 -0.09
N THR A 121 4.67 2.13 0.65
CA THR A 121 3.80 1.40 1.58
C THR A 121 2.38 1.22 1.01
N ASN A 122 1.60 0.32 1.61
CA ASN A 122 0.17 0.17 1.29
C ASN A 122 -0.75 1.09 2.12
N TYR A 123 -0.16 2.02 2.88
CA TYR A 123 -0.88 3.11 3.54
C TYR A 123 -1.07 4.28 2.57
N HIS A 124 -2.20 4.97 2.63
CA HIS A 124 -2.50 6.12 1.80
C HIS A 124 -2.73 7.36 2.66
N TYR A 125 -2.26 8.49 2.17
CA TYR A 125 -2.47 9.80 2.79
C TYR A 125 -3.37 10.66 1.90
N ILE A 126 -3.98 11.70 2.50
CA ILE A 126 -4.75 12.70 1.76
C ILE A 126 -3.82 13.83 1.33
N VAL A 127 -3.75 14.06 0.02
CA VAL A 127 -2.85 15.02 -0.62
C VAL A 127 -3.20 16.44 -0.16
N PRO A 128 -2.25 17.19 0.43
CA PRO A 128 -2.43 18.61 0.68
C PRO A 128 -2.65 19.38 -0.63
N GLU A 129 -3.61 20.31 -0.63
CA GLU A 129 -3.91 21.12 -1.81
C GLU A 129 -3.56 22.58 -1.55
N PHE A 130 -2.76 23.16 -2.44
CA PHE A 130 -2.14 24.46 -2.27
C PHE A 130 -2.60 25.47 -3.31
N THR A 131 -2.60 26.74 -2.91
CA THR A 131 -2.75 27.88 -3.80
C THR A 131 -1.56 28.85 -3.62
N PRO A 132 -1.18 29.64 -4.63
CA PRO A 132 -0.10 30.62 -4.49
C PRO A 132 -0.40 31.63 -3.40
N GLY A 133 0.60 31.92 -2.55
CA GLY A 133 0.47 32.91 -1.48
C GLY A 133 -0.49 32.50 -0.35
N GLN A 134 -0.85 31.22 -0.26
CA GLN A 134 -1.74 30.72 0.79
C GLN A 134 -1.20 31.05 2.19
N SER A 135 -2.09 31.55 3.05
CA SER A 135 -1.82 31.79 4.46
C SER A 135 -2.19 30.57 5.30
N PHE A 136 -1.43 30.34 6.37
CA PHE A 136 -1.66 29.25 7.32
C PHE A 136 -1.92 29.80 8.71
N ARG A 137 -2.55 29.00 9.57
CA ARG A 137 -2.75 29.31 10.99
C ARG A 137 -3.03 28.03 11.77
N ILE A 138 -2.84 28.07 13.09
CA ILE A 138 -3.34 26.99 13.96
C ILE A 138 -4.88 27.03 13.94
N ALA A 139 -5.49 26.04 13.31
CA ALA A 139 -6.92 25.95 13.07
C ALA A 139 -7.60 24.77 13.76
N ARG A 140 -6.81 23.86 14.33
CA ARG A 140 -7.30 22.70 15.06
C ARG A 140 -6.42 22.42 16.27
N GLU A 141 -7.06 22.05 17.38
CA GLU A 141 -6.43 21.95 18.70
C GLU A 141 -5.96 20.54 19.08
N PHE A 142 -6.32 19.56 18.26
CA PHE A 142 -6.27 18.14 18.61
C PHE A 142 -4.88 17.59 18.97
N LEU A 143 -3.81 18.09 18.36
CA LEU A 143 -2.45 17.69 18.75
C LEU A 143 -2.14 18.09 20.20
N PHE A 144 -2.46 19.33 20.56
CA PHE A 144 -2.21 19.88 21.89
C PHE A 144 -3.10 19.20 22.94
N GLU A 145 -4.35 18.90 22.60
CA GLU A 145 -5.25 18.13 23.44
C GLU A 145 -4.70 16.74 23.75
N GLN A 146 -4.16 16.03 22.76
CA GLN A 146 -3.55 14.71 22.98
C GLN A 146 -2.30 14.78 23.86
N VAL A 147 -1.50 15.85 23.75
CA VAL A 147 -0.35 16.09 24.62
C VAL A 147 -0.80 16.22 26.08
N GLU A 148 -1.83 17.02 26.35
CA GLU A 148 -2.39 17.14 27.69
C GLU A 148 -2.97 15.81 28.19
N GLU A 149 -3.70 15.08 27.34
CA GLU A 149 -4.27 13.77 27.69
C GLU A 149 -3.20 12.77 28.13
N ALA A 150 -2.13 12.60 27.35
CA ALA A 150 -1.06 11.66 27.66
C ALA A 150 -0.30 12.06 28.93
N LYS A 151 -0.02 13.35 29.10
CA LYS A 151 0.63 13.87 30.33
C LYS A 151 -0.23 13.71 31.56
N ALA A 152 -1.55 13.92 31.46
CA ALA A 152 -2.49 13.72 32.55
C ALA A 152 -2.56 12.24 33.01
N LEU A 153 -2.25 11.30 32.12
CA LEU A 153 -2.10 9.88 32.42
C LEU A 153 -0.70 9.51 32.97
N GLY A 154 0.19 10.49 33.14
CA GLY A 154 1.53 10.30 33.72
C GLY A 154 2.62 9.92 32.71
N HIS A 155 2.33 9.99 31.40
CA HIS A 155 3.31 9.64 30.36
C HIS A 155 4.20 10.83 30.00
N LYS A 156 5.50 10.56 29.78
CA LYS A 156 6.39 11.48 29.07
C LYS A 156 6.10 11.38 27.58
N VAL A 157 5.98 12.52 26.91
CA VAL A 157 5.52 12.57 25.52
C VAL A 157 6.59 13.10 24.58
N LYS A 158 6.57 12.58 23.36
CA LYS A 158 7.31 13.11 22.22
C LYS A 158 6.34 13.30 21.06
N PRO A 159 5.85 14.52 20.80
CA PRO A 159 5.01 14.79 19.65
C PRO A 159 5.69 14.40 18.33
N VAL A 160 4.91 13.88 17.40
CA VAL A 160 5.33 13.48 16.05
C VAL A 160 4.53 14.34 15.07
N ILE A 161 5.24 15.12 14.24
CA ILE A 161 4.63 16.01 13.25
C ILE A 161 5.26 15.81 11.87
N PRO A 162 4.49 15.95 10.77
CA PRO A 162 5.07 16.03 9.44
C PRO A 162 6.00 17.25 9.32
N GLY A 163 7.20 17.04 8.79
CA GLY A 163 8.11 18.12 8.46
C GLY A 163 7.57 19.04 7.36
N PRO A 164 7.89 20.34 7.40
CA PRO A 164 7.35 21.30 6.44
C PRO A 164 7.79 21.01 5.01
N LEU A 165 8.97 20.43 4.78
CA LEU A 165 9.42 20.10 3.43
C LEU A 165 8.71 18.87 2.90
N THR A 166 8.54 17.83 3.72
CA THR A 166 7.73 16.66 3.37
C THR A 166 6.29 17.05 3.10
N TRP A 167 5.68 17.85 3.96
CA TRP A 167 4.28 18.26 3.76
C TRP A 167 4.09 19.08 2.48
N LEU A 168 5.01 19.99 2.15
CA LEU A 168 4.99 20.74 0.89
C LEU A 168 5.30 19.85 -0.33
N TRP A 169 6.24 18.93 -0.22
CA TRP A 169 6.59 18.00 -1.29
C TRP A 169 5.39 17.15 -1.70
N LEU A 170 4.68 16.62 -0.71
CA LEU A 170 3.53 15.73 -0.91
C LEU A 170 2.28 16.45 -1.46
N GLY A 171 2.19 17.77 -1.31
CA GLY A 171 1.05 18.53 -1.79
C GLY A 171 1.11 18.90 -3.27
N LYS A 172 -0.06 19.25 -3.80
CA LYS A 172 -0.31 19.64 -5.20
C LYS A 172 -1.08 20.96 -5.27
N GLY A 173 -1.10 21.58 -6.44
CA GLY A 173 -1.98 22.71 -6.76
C GLY A 173 -1.94 22.98 -8.25
N ASP A 174 -3.01 23.56 -8.80
CA ASP A 174 -3.21 23.70 -10.26
C ASP A 174 -2.08 24.45 -10.99
N VAL A 175 -1.31 25.26 -10.26
CA VAL A 175 -0.20 26.07 -10.77
C VAL A 175 1.17 25.40 -10.66
N TYR A 176 1.26 24.24 -9.98
CA TYR A 176 2.53 23.57 -9.70
C TYR A 176 2.72 22.34 -10.59
N GLU A 177 3.90 22.22 -11.21
CA GLU A 177 4.25 21.15 -12.13
C GLU A 177 4.78 19.90 -11.38
N GLY A 178 3.86 19.09 -10.87
CA GLY A 178 4.18 17.81 -10.22
C GLY A 178 4.79 17.97 -8.81
N LEU A 179 5.32 16.87 -8.27
CA LEU A 179 5.80 16.83 -6.87
C LEU A 179 7.12 17.60 -6.67
N THR A 180 7.98 17.66 -7.70
CA THR A 180 9.33 18.23 -7.64
C THR A 180 9.37 19.75 -7.77
N ASP A 181 8.24 20.39 -8.11
CA ASP A 181 8.19 21.83 -8.37
C ASP A 181 8.64 22.67 -7.16
N ALA A 182 9.77 23.37 -7.35
CA ALA A 182 10.37 24.23 -6.34
C ALA A 182 9.54 25.48 -6.03
N GLY A 183 8.58 25.86 -6.89
CA GLY A 183 7.64 26.95 -6.64
C GLY A 183 6.85 26.78 -5.34
N LYS A 184 6.62 25.54 -4.90
CA LYS A 184 5.99 25.24 -3.61
C LYS A 184 6.80 25.73 -2.41
N LEU A 185 8.13 25.84 -2.53
CA LEU A 185 9.01 26.34 -1.47
C LEU A 185 8.73 27.81 -1.13
N ALA A 186 8.09 28.58 -2.02
CA ALA A 186 7.66 29.95 -1.72
C ALA A 186 6.64 30.00 -0.57
N LEU A 187 5.87 28.93 -0.35
CA LEU A 187 4.91 28.84 0.76
C LEU A 187 5.59 28.72 2.12
N LEU A 188 6.90 28.45 2.19
CA LEU A 188 7.65 28.42 3.45
C LEU A 188 7.57 29.76 4.21
N ASP A 189 7.45 30.88 3.49
CA ASP A 189 7.38 32.23 4.06
C ASP A 189 6.16 32.41 4.97
N THR A 190 5.02 31.80 4.61
CA THR A 190 3.78 31.83 5.40
C THR A 190 3.63 30.60 6.30
N LEU A 191 4.27 29.48 5.95
CA LEU A 191 4.17 28.21 6.67
C LEU A 191 5.04 28.14 7.92
N LEU A 192 6.31 28.53 7.83
CA LEU A 192 7.27 28.40 8.94
C LEU A 192 6.85 29.17 10.21
N PRO A 193 6.30 30.40 10.13
CA PRO A 193 5.80 31.09 11.33
C PRO A 193 4.74 30.30 12.09
N VAL A 194 3.92 29.49 11.39
CA VAL A 194 2.89 28.66 12.03
C VAL A 194 3.51 27.42 12.67
N TYR A 195 4.48 26.78 12.01
CA TYR A 195 5.27 25.71 12.64
C TYR A 195 5.96 26.19 13.92
N GLU A 196 6.57 27.38 13.91
CA GLU A 196 7.18 27.99 15.09
C GLU A 196 6.15 28.22 16.21
N GLN A 197 4.93 28.67 15.89
CA GLN A 197 3.85 28.80 16.86
C GLN A 197 3.45 27.44 17.45
N VAL A 198 3.35 26.39 16.62
CA VAL A 198 3.06 25.03 17.11
C VAL A 198 4.14 24.56 18.06
N LEU A 199 5.42 24.69 17.69
CA LEU A 199 6.55 24.31 18.54
C LEU A 199 6.60 25.12 19.84
N ALA A 200 6.37 26.44 19.78
CA ALA A 200 6.30 27.28 20.98
C ALA A 200 5.17 26.83 21.93
N ARG A 201 4.03 26.42 21.37
CA ARG A 201 2.92 25.89 22.17
C ARG A 201 3.22 24.53 22.78
N LEU A 202 3.82 23.60 22.04
CA LEU A 202 4.29 22.32 22.59
C LEU A 202 5.29 22.54 23.73
N LYS A 203 6.22 23.49 23.58
CA LYS A 203 7.15 23.88 24.65
C LYS A 203 6.42 24.44 25.87
N ALA A 204 5.40 25.27 25.68
CA ALA A 204 4.58 25.78 26.78
C ALA A 204 3.84 24.65 27.52
N GLN A 205 3.50 23.55 26.81
CA GLN A 205 2.99 22.31 27.41
C GLN A 205 4.10 21.45 28.04
N GLY A 206 5.33 21.95 28.19
CA GLY A 206 6.43 21.23 28.84
C GLY A 206 6.95 20.03 28.04
N VAL A 207 6.73 19.99 26.73
CA VAL A 207 7.39 19.03 25.84
C VAL A 207 8.89 19.34 25.77
N GLU A 208 9.73 18.31 25.74
CA GLU A 208 11.19 18.47 25.57
C GLU A 208 11.63 18.15 24.13
N TRP A 209 11.11 17.05 23.57
CA TRP A 209 11.48 16.54 22.26
C TRP A 209 10.29 16.55 21.31
N VAL A 210 10.52 16.95 20.07
CA VAL A 210 9.57 16.79 18.96
C VAL A 210 10.24 16.02 17.85
N GLN A 211 9.59 14.96 17.39
CA GLN A 211 9.95 14.26 16.16
C GLN A 211 9.33 15.00 14.97
N ILE A 212 10.17 15.37 14.02
CA ILE A 212 9.77 15.99 12.76
C ILE A 212 10.12 15.02 11.63
N ASP A 213 9.08 14.46 11.01
CA ASP A 213 9.24 13.46 9.95
C ASP A 213 9.57 14.15 8.63
N GLU A 214 10.80 13.94 8.15
CA GLU A 214 11.25 14.36 6.81
C GLU A 214 11.64 13.15 5.93
N PRO A 215 10.74 12.17 5.71
CA PRO A 215 11.04 11.00 4.88
C PRO A 215 11.34 11.35 3.42
N VAL A 216 11.03 12.55 2.94
CA VAL A 216 11.43 12.98 1.58
C VAL A 216 12.95 12.97 1.37
N LEU A 217 13.75 12.98 2.44
CA LEU A 217 15.21 12.85 2.34
C LEU A 217 15.68 11.52 1.74
N VAL A 218 14.83 10.49 1.70
CA VAL A 218 15.17 9.21 1.07
C VAL A 218 14.87 9.20 -0.44
N LEU A 219 14.30 10.28 -0.98
CA LEU A 219 13.98 10.44 -2.40
C LEU A 219 15.11 11.13 -3.18
N ASP A 220 15.02 11.08 -4.50
CA ASP A 220 15.84 11.90 -5.40
C ASP A 220 15.38 13.38 -5.32
N LEU A 221 16.04 14.16 -4.46
CA LEU A 221 15.66 15.56 -4.20
C LEU A 221 16.42 16.54 -5.10
N PRO A 222 15.74 17.43 -5.82
CA PRO A 222 16.39 18.54 -6.52
C PRO A 222 17.14 19.46 -5.55
N GLN A 223 18.21 20.11 -6.02
CA GLN A 223 19.07 20.96 -5.18
C GLN A 223 18.30 22.03 -4.38
N ALA A 224 17.28 22.65 -4.99
CA ALA A 224 16.48 23.67 -4.31
C ALA A 224 15.78 23.13 -3.04
N TRP A 225 15.34 21.87 -3.07
CA TRP A 225 14.74 21.20 -1.91
C TRP A 225 15.78 20.85 -0.86
N GLN A 226 16.95 20.34 -1.27
CA GLN A 226 18.07 20.08 -0.37
C GLN A 226 18.52 21.36 0.38
N ASP A 227 18.65 22.47 -0.35
CA ASP A 227 19.06 23.77 0.20
C ASP A 227 18.04 24.33 1.21
N ALA A 228 16.75 24.03 1.01
CA ALA A 228 15.68 24.52 1.87
C ALA A 228 15.76 23.98 3.30
N PHE A 229 16.32 22.78 3.52
CA PHE A 229 16.47 22.19 4.85
C PHE A 229 17.22 23.11 5.82
N ARG A 230 18.32 23.72 5.37
CA ARG A 230 19.11 24.63 6.22
C ARG A 230 18.25 25.80 6.71
N ARG A 231 17.53 26.45 5.79
CA ARG A 231 16.65 27.59 6.11
C ARG A 231 15.56 27.18 7.09
N VAL A 232 14.87 26.09 6.80
CA VAL A 232 13.75 25.57 7.59
C VAL A 232 14.20 25.28 9.02
N TYR A 233 15.23 24.45 9.19
CA TYR A 233 15.62 23.99 10.52
C TYR A 233 16.35 25.07 11.33
N GLN A 234 16.98 26.06 10.69
CA GLN A 234 17.45 27.26 11.38
C GLN A 234 16.30 28.06 12.01
N GLY A 235 15.15 28.16 11.34
CA GLY A 235 13.93 28.78 11.90
C GLY A 235 13.36 27.95 13.06
N LEU A 236 13.10 26.66 12.80
CA LEU A 236 12.46 25.77 13.79
C LEU A 236 13.28 25.60 15.08
N ASN A 237 14.62 25.62 14.99
CA ASN A 237 15.50 25.50 16.16
C ASN A 237 15.36 26.68 17.15
N GLN A 238 14.82 27.82 16.72
CA GLN A 238 14.55 28.97 17.61
C GLN A 238 13.47 28.69 18.65
N SER A 239 12.65 27.65 18.46
CA SER A 239 11.69 27.20 19.46
C SER A 239 12.34 26.84 20.81
N GLY A 240 13.60 26.40 20.80
CA GLY A 240 14.31 25.88 21.96
C GLY A 240 13.77 24.53 22.46
N LEU A 241 13.02 23.81 21.61
CA LEU A 241 12.75 22.38 21.76
C LEU A 241 13.89 21.57 21.15
N LYS A 242 14.07 20.32 21.60
CA LYS A 242 14.98 19.39 20.96
C LYS A 242 14.27 18.74 19.78
N LEU A 243 14.78 18.96 18.57
CA LEU A 243 14.20 18.44 17.33
C LEU A 243 14.89 17.13 16.94
N LEU A 244 14.12 16.06 16.78
CA LEU A 244 14.55 14.80 16.19
C LEU A 244 14.06 14.75 14.74
N LEU A 245 14.95 14.93 13.77
CA LEU A 245 14.63 14.78 12.36
C LEU A 245 14.58 13.28 12.03
N ALA A 246 13.44 12.78 11.57
CA ALA A 246 13.26 11.36 11.27
C ALA A 246 13.11 11.08 9.78
N THR A 247 13.87 10.10 9.29
CA THR A 247 13.83 9.59 7.92
C THR A 247 13.67 8.08 7.95
N TYR A 248 12.97 7.51 6.97
CA TYR A 248 12.68 6.08 6.94
C TYR A 248 12.29 5.61 5.53
N PHE A 249 12.22 4.28 5.35
CA PHE A 249 11.86 3.55 4.12
C PHE A 249 12.95 3.36 3.07
N ASP A 250 14.03 4.14 3.09
CA ASP A 250 15.21 3.91 2.25
C ASP A 250 16.48 4.54 2.83
N ASP A 251 17.61 4.36 2.15
CA ASP A 251 18.87 5.06 2.47
C ASP A 251 18.81 6.55 2.08
N LEU A 252 19.66 7.36 2.71
CA LEU A 252 19.80 8.79 2.44
C LEU A 252 20.66 9.06 1.21
N HIS A 253 21.55 8.13 0.81
CA HIS A 253 22.53 8.31 -0.28
C HIS A 253 23.23 9.68 -0.19
N GLU A 254 23.21 10.48 -1.25
CA GLU A 254 23.81 11.81 -1.30
C GLU A 254 23.14 12.83 -0.37
N ASN A 255 21.86 12.63 -0.02
CA ASN A 255 21.14 13.53 0.88
C ASN A 255 21.64 13.44 2.33
N VAL A 256 22.51 12.48 2.68
CA VAL A 256 23.22 12.49 3.97
C VAL A 256 23.99 13.79 4.19
N ALA A 257 24.45 14.44 3.12
CA ALA A 257 25.13 15.72 3.17
C ALA A 257 24.24 16.86 3.71
N VAL A 258 22.92 16.77 3.55
CA VAL A 258 21.94 17.75 4.05
C VAL A 258 21.94 17.81 5.59
N LEU A 259 22.26 16.69 6.25
CA LEU A 259 22.29 16.60 7.71
C LEU A 259 23.48 17.34 8.32
N LYS A 260 24.54 17.59 7.53
CA LYS A 260 25.75 18.24 8.02
C LYS A 260 25.44 19.67 8.46
N ASP A 261 25.84 20.01 9.68
CA ASP A 261 25.66 21.32 10.31
C ASP A 261 24.17 21.72 10.48
N LEU A 262 23.23 20.80 10.31
CA LEU A 262 21.80 21.07 10.52
C LEU A 262 21.53 21.22 12.02
N PRO A 263 20.84 22.28 12.49
CA PRO A 263 20.68 22.57 13.91
C PRO A 263 19.53 21.76 14.54
N VAL A 264 19.58 20.44 14.39
CA VAL A 264 18.69 19.48 15.04
C VAL A 264 19.38 18.86 16.26
N ALA A 265 18.61 18.38 17.22
CA ALA A 265 19.16 17.71 18.41
C ALA A 265 19.43 16.22 18.17
N GLY A 266 18.82 15.63 17.14
CA GLY A 266 19.13 14.27 16.72
C GLY A 266 18.57 13.93 15.34
N VAL A 267 19.03 12.80 14.82
CA VAL A 267 18.59 12.23 13.55
C VAL A 267 18.16 10.78 13.76
N HIS A 268 17.03 10.39 13.19
CA HIS A 268 16.57 9.01 13.10
C HIS A 268 16.73 8.46 11.68
N VAL A 269 17.22 7.23 11.56
CA VAL A 269 17.34 6.51 10.28
C VAL A 269 16.85 5.06 10.35
N ASP A 270 16.29 4.60 9.23
CA ASP A 270 15.87 3.22 9.01
C ASP A 270 17.08 2.32 8.69
N ALA A 271 17.58 1.66 9.73
CA ALA A 271 18.69 0.72 9.63
C ALA A 271 18.24 -0.73 9.31
N VAL A 272 16.93 -0.96 9.16
CA VAL A 272 16.41 -2.25 8.69
C VAL A 272 16.51 -2.32 7.17
N ARG A 273 16.06 -1.27 6.49
CA ARG A 273 16.14 -1.14 5.04
C ARG A 273 17.55 -0.74 4.58
N ALA A 274 18.17 0.20 5.30
CA ALA A 274 19.49 0.75 4.96
C ALA A 274 20.47 0.66 6.14
N PRO A 275 21.00 -0.53 6.48
CA PRO A 275 21.94 -0.69 7.59
C PRO A 275 23.18 0.23 7.49
N ALA A 276 23.61 0.56 6.28
CA ALA A 276 24.74 1.46 6.01
C ALA A 276 24.48 2.91 6.43
N ALA A 277 23.22 3.35 6.50
CA ALA A 277 22.84 4.71 6.88
C ALA A 277 23.34 5.08 8.29
N LEU A 278 23.44 4.10 9.21
CA LEU A 278 23.96 4.35 10.56
C LEU A 278 25.38 4.92 10.55
N GLN A 279 26.27 4.33 9.76
CA GLN A 279 27.66 4.79 9.66
C GLN A 279 27.77 6.11 8.91
N ALA A 280 27.01 6.25 7.82
CA ALA A 280 26.99 7.48 7.02
C ALA A 280 26.52 8.68 7.85
N VAL A 281 25.45 8.52 8.63
CA VAL A 281 24.91 9.57 9.50
C VAL A 281 25.83 9.84 10.68
N GLN A 282 26.40 8.80 11.32
CA GLN A 282 27.38 8.98 12.39
C GLN A 282 28.55 9.88 11.95
N ALA A 283 28.99 9.75 10.70
CA ALA A 283 30.13 10.52 10.16
C ALA A 283 29.84 12.02 9.98
N VAL A 284 28.57 12.43 9.83
CA VAL A 284 28.16 13.83 9.66
C VAL A 284 27.50 14.43 10.91
N LEU A 285 27.25 13.61 11.91
CA LEU A 285 26.56 14.01 13.14
C LEU A 285 27.44 14.95 13.99
N GLY A 286 26.82 16.00 14.53
CA GLY A 286 27.44 16.91 15.50
C GLY A 286 27.80 16.21 16.82
N GLN A 287 28.69 16.83 17.61
CA GLN A 287 29.22 16.25 18.85
C GLN A 287 28.18 16.03 19.95
N ASP A 288 27.08 16.78 19.94
CA ASP A 288 26.01 16.67 20.94
C ASP A 288 24.73 16.04 20.38
N GLN A 289 24.72 15.72 19.08
CA GLN A 289 23.54 15.19 18.42
C GLN A 289 23.33 13.72 18.77
N VAL A 290 22.06 13.34 18.88
CA VAL A 290 21.61 11.96 19.06
C VAL A 290 21.49 11.26 17.70
N LEU A 291 21.89 10.00 17.64
CA LEU A 291 21.53 9.08 16.56
C LEU A 291 20.48 8.10 17.07
N SER A 292 19.27 8.16 16.51
CA SER A 292 18.23 7.16 16.72
C SER A 292 18.32 6.08 15.63
N ALA A 293 18.69 4.87 16.05
CA ALA A 293 18.84 3.72 15.19
C ALA A 293 17.51 2.96 15.09
N GLY A 294 16.87 3.04 13.92
CA GLY A 294 15.67 2.30 13.58
C GLY A 294 15.98 0.86 13.18
N VAL A 295 16.05 -0.06 14.14
CA VAL A 295 16.61 -1.42 13.95
C VAL A 295 15.60 -2.56 14.10
N ILE A 296 14.37 -2.26 14.51
CA ILE A 296 13.25 -3.20 14.53
C ILE A 296 12.29 -2.83 13.42
N SER A 297 11.97 -3.76 12.52
CA SER A 297 11.14 -3.44 11.35
C SER A 297 9.79 -2.85 11.77
N GLY A 298 9.46 -1.65 11.32
CA GLY A 298 8.11 -1.08 11.44
C GLY A 298 7.19 -1.45 10.29
N ARG A 299 7.70 -2.17 9.27
CA ARG A 299 6.99 -2.54 8.03
C ARG A 299 6.72 -4.02 7.86
N ASP A 300 7.31 -4.87 8.69
CA ASP A 300 7.18 -6.32 8.59
C ASP A 300 7.03 -6.96 9.96
N ILE A 301 6.51 -8.18 9.97
CA ILE A 301 6.03 -8.89 11.16
C ILE A 301 6.99 -9.94 11.67
N TRP A 302 8.18 -10.09 11.10
CA TRP A 302 9.16 -11.05 11.57
C TRP A 302 9.79 -10.60 12.89
N ARG A 303 10.06 -11.59 13.74
CA ARG A 303 10.83 -11.42 14.97
C ARG A 303 12.26 -10.98 14.64
N THR A 304 12.72 -9.91 15.29
CA THR A 304 14.05 -9.36 15.07
C THR A 304 15.13 -10.28 15.64
N ASP A 305 16.27 -10.46 14.95
CA ASP A 305 17.46 -11.10 15.53
C ASP A 305 18.20 -10.10 16.44
N LEU A 306 17.85 -10.12 17.73
CA LEU A 306 18.38 -9.18 18.72
C LEU A 306 19.89 -9.35 18.92
N GLN A 307 20.43 -10.58 18.84
CA GLN A 307 21.87 -10.78 18.99
C GLN A 307 22.63 -10.16 17.82
N LYS A 308 22.20 -10.45 16.58
CA LYS A 308 22.79 -9.84 15.38
C LYS A 308 22.72 -8.32 15.46
N THR A 309 21.58 -7.78 15.91
CA THR A 309 21.38 -6.34 16.08
C THR A 309 22.33 -5.74 17.11
N VAL A 310 22.50 -6.38 18.28
CA VAL A 310 23.48 -5.95 19.29
C VAL A 310 24.89 -5.90 18.70
N GLN A 311 25.32 -6.92 17.96
CA GLN A 311 26.66 -6.93 17.35
C GLN A 311 26.85 -5.77 16.37
N ALA A 312 25.84 -5.48 15.55
CA ALA A 312 25.88 -4.34 14.62
C ALA A 312 25.95 -2.99 15.34
N LEU A 313 25.29 -2.87 16.50
CA LEU A 313 25.22 -1.61 17.27
C LEU A 313 26.37 -1.40 18.25
N LYS A 314 27.12 -2.44 18.62
CA LYS A 314 28.24 -2.33 19.58
C LYS A 314 29.25 -1.23 19.25
N PRO A 315 29.75 -1.08 18.00
CA PRO A 315 30.67 0.00 17.65
C PRO A 315 30.05 1.38 17.86
N LEU A 316 28.78 1.55 17.46
CA LEU A 316 28.04 2.79 17.65
C LEU A 316 27.82 3.10 19.12
N LYS A 317 27.48 2.09 19.93
CA LYS A 317 27.29 2.24 21.37
C LYS A 317 28.57 2.69 22.06
N ALA A 318 29.71 2.12 21.66
CA ALA A 318 31.02 2.53 22.19
C ALA A 318 31.36 3.98 21.80
N ALA A 319 31.02 4.41 20.58
CA ALA A 319 31.32 5.76 20.09
C ALA A 319 30.37 6.84 20.62
N LEU A 320 29.07 6.52 20.77
CA LEU A 320 28.01 7.49 21.05
C LEU A 320 27.50 7.44 22.50
N GLY A 321 27.72 6.34 23.22
CA GLY A 321 27.28 6.20 24.61
C GLY A 321 25.75 6.37 24.76
N GLU A 322 25.32 7.43 25.45
CA GLU A 322 23.90 7.77 25.65
C GLU A 322 23.26 8.49 24.46
N ARG A 323 24.07 8.95 23.49
CA ARG A 323 23.60 9.56 22.25
C ARG A 323 23.10 8.53 21.22
N LEU A 324 23.28 7.23 21.48
CA LEU A 324 22.64 6.17 20.70
C LEU A 324 21.27 5.86 21.29
N TRP A 325 20.22 6.11 20.51
CA TRP A 325 18.85 5.74 20.83
C TRP A 325 18.41 4.58 19.95
N ILE A 326 17.48 3.76 20.43
CA ILE A 326 16.96 2.60 19.70
C ILE A 326 15.46 2.78 19.46
N ALA A 327 15.03 2.50 18.24
CA ALA A 327 13.64 2.62 17.84
C ALA A 327 13.27 1.57 16.78
N PRO A 328 11.97 1.41 16.49
CA PRO A 328 11.56 0.79 15.24
C PRO A 328 12.03 1.62 14.04
N SER A 329 12.14 0.99 12.88
CA SER A 329 12.66 1.59 11.64
C SER A 329 11.79 2.71 11.07
N CYS A 330 10.50 2.66 11.37
CA CYS A 330 9.50 3.66 11.02
C CYS A 330 8.36 3.57 12.05
N SER A 331 7.28 4.32 11.86
CA SER A 331 6.05 4.11 12.65
C SER A 331 5.58 2.66 12.57
N LEU A 332 5.11 2.10 13.70
CA LEU A 332 4.52 0.76 13.74
C LEU A 332 3.12 0.70 13.10
N LEU A 333 2.62 1.81 12.54
CA LEU A 333 1.36 1.88 11.77
C LEU A 333 1.22 0.77 10.72
N HIS A 334 2.33 0.31 10.15
CA HIS A 334 2.36 -0.63 9.02
C HIS A 334 2.39 -2.11 9.45
N VAL A 335 2.30 -2.42 10.74
CA VAL A 335 2.18 -3.79 11.25
C VAL A 335 0.91 -3.95 12.08
N PRO A 336 0.39 -5.19 12.24
CA PRO A 336 -0.78 -5.42 13.08
C PRO A 336 -0.49 -5.16 14.57
N VAL A 337 -1.53 -5.13 15.39
CA VAL A 337 -1.41 -4.70 16.79
C VAL A 337 -0.74 -5.76 17.67
N ASP A 338 -1.28 -6.98 17.73
CA ASP A 338 -0.85 -7.96 18.73
C ASP A 338 -0.99 -9.40 18.22
N VAL A 339 0.14 -10.14 18.17
CA VAL A 339 0.18 -11.54 17.73
C VAL A 339 -0.62 -12.43 18.68
N GLN A 340 -0.83 -12.04 19.94
CA GLN A 340 -1.60 -12.85 20.89
C GLN A 340 -3.08 -12.95 20.51
N SER A 341 -3.57 -12.03 19.68
CA SER A 341 -4.92 -12.10 19.09
C SER A 341 -5.07 -13.16 18.00
N GLU A 342 -3.99 -13.81 17.59
CA GLU A 342 -3.98 -14.90 16.61
C GLU A 342 -4.11 -16.25 17.31
N THR A 343 -5.30 -16.83 17.27
CA THR A 343 -5.61 -18.15 17.87
C THR A 343 -5.58 -19.29 16.87
N GLY A 344 -5.61 -18.99 15.56
CA GLY A 344 -5.60 -19.98 14.48
C GLY A 344 -4.22 -20.31 13.91
N LEU A 345 -3.17 -19.57 14.29
CA LEU A 345 -1.81 -19.86 13.87
C LEU A 345 -1.21 -20.96 14.75
N ASP A 346 -0.51 -21.91 14.13
CA ASP A 346 0.24 -22.93 14.85
C ASP A 346 1.38 -22.31 15.69
N ALA A 347 1.78 -23.01 16.77
CA ALA A 347 2.73 -22.47 17.74
C ALA A 347 4.13 -22.22 17.14
N GLU A 348 4.54 -23.00 16.14
CA GLU A 348 5.83 -22.85 15.47
C GLU A 348 5.84 -21.53 14.70
N LEU A 349 4.90 -21.33 13.77
CA LEU A 349 4.81 -20.09 12.99
C LEU A 349 4.55 -18.88 13.87
N LYS A 350 3.63 -18.97 14.84
CA LYS A 350 3.34 -17.87 15.77
C LYS A 350 4.58 -17.40 16.53
N SER A 351 5.51 -18.31 16.84
CA SER A 351 6.77 -17.97 17.52
C SER A 351 7.69 -17.11 16.65
N TRP A 352 7.60 -17.18 15.33
CA TRP A 352 8.45 -16.43 14.39
C TRP A 352 8.00 -14.97 14.20
N LEU A 353 6.81 -14.62 14.70
CA LEU A 353 6.17 -13.33 14.45
C LEU A 353 6.30 -12.39 15.65
N SER A 354 6.41 -11.10 15.33
CA SER A 354 6.33 -9.97 16.25
C SER A 354 5.48 -8.86 15.62
N PHE A 355 4.28 -8.61 16.17
CA PHE A 355 3.42 -7.48 15.81
C PHE A 355 3.78 -6.24 16.64
N ALA A 356 3.01 -5.16 16.58
CA ALA A 356 3.37 -3.89 17.22
C ALA A 356 3.67 -4.03 18.72
N VAL A 357 2.85 -4.77 19.48
CA VAL A 357 3.09 -5.00 20.91
C VAL A 357 4.40 -5.75 21.15
N GLN A 358 4.65 -6.83 20.42
CA GLN A 358 5.88 -7.63 20.58
C GLN A 358 7.13 -6.85 20.16
N LYS A 359 7.03 -5.91 19.21
CA LYS A 359 8.13 -5.02 18.83
C LYS A 359 8.51 -4.04 19.95
N LEU A 360 7.57 -3.67 20.81
CA LEU A 360 7.89 -2.90 22.02
C LEU A 360 8.70 -3.75 23.02
N ASP A 361 8.33 -5.03 23.18
CA ASP A 361 9.11 -5.96 24.01
C ASP A 361 10.54 -6.16 23.44
N GLU A 362 10.67 -6.29 22.11
CA GLU A 362 11.97 -6.38 21.44
C GLU A 362 12.86 -5.16 21.69
N LEU A 363 12.31 -3.94 21.70
CA LEU A 363 13.06 -2.73 22.07
C LEU A 363 13.60 -2.83 23.49
N LYS A 364 12.77 -3.28 24.43
CA LYS A 364 13.16 -3.40 25.84
C LYS A 364 14.25 -4.44 26.06
N LEU A 365 14.15 -5.59 25.39
CA LEU A 365 15.18 -6.62 25.42
C LEU A 365 16.49 -6.13 24.80
N LEU A 366 16.41 -5.42 23.67
CA LEU A 366 17.58 -4.86 23.00
C LEU A 366 18.30 -3.81 23.87
N GLN A 367 17.56 -2.94 24.55
CA GLN A 367 18.10 -2.00 25.53
C GLN A 367 18.90 -2.73 26.61
N GLY A 368 18.28 -3.74 27.24
CA GLY A 368 18.92 -4.51 28.30
C GLY A 368 20.16 -5.28 27.84
N LEU A 369 20.17 -5.79 26.60
CA LEU A 369 21.35 -6.44 26.01
C LEU A 369 22.49 -5.45 25.76
N LEU A 370 22.20 -4.24 25.26
CA LEU A 370 23.21 -3.21 25.00
C LEU A 370 23.81 -2.63 26.28
N ASP A 371 22.98 -2.48 27.32
CA ASP A 371 23.40 -1.90 28.59
C ASP A 371 23.93 -2.95 29.59
N GLY A 372 23.74 -4.24 29.32
CA GLY A 372 24.14 -5.33 30.22
C GLY A 372 23.28 -5.42 31.48
N THR A 373 21.99 -5.05 31.39
CA THR A 373 21.08 -4.91 32.53
C THR A 373 19.91 -5.89 32.53
N LEU A 374 19.96 -6.95 31.72
CA LEU A 374 18.90 -7.97 31.71
C LEU A 374 18.85 -8.74 33.01
N ASP A 375 17.64 -8.82 33.59
CA ASP A 375 17.31 -9.74 34.67
C ASP A 375 17.10 -11.18 34.14
N GLU A 376 16.76 -12.10 35.04
CA GLU A 376 16.56 -13.52 34.69
C GLU A 376 15.42 -13.69 33.68
N ALA A 377 14.31 -12.96 33.84
CA ALA A 377 13.18 -13.00 32.93
C ALA A 377 13.56 -12.49 31.52
N GLY A 378 14.31 -11.40 31.44
CA GLY A 378 14.84 -10.86 30.19
C GLY A 378 15.81 -11.83 29.50
N GLN A 379 16.67 -12.52 30.26
CA GLN A 379 17.56 -13.54 29.72
C GLN A 379 16.76 -14.74 29.14
N GLN A 380 15.73 -15.21 29.85
CA GLN A 380 14.84 -16.26 29.37
C GLN A 380 14.09 -15.84 28.10
N ALA A 381 13.58 -14.59 28.04
CA ALA A 381 12.91 -14.07 26.85
C ALA A 381 13.85 -14.01 25.63
N VAL A 382 15.11 -13.60 25.83
CA VAL A 382 16.14 -13.59 24.78
C VAL A 382 16.48 -15.01 24.31
N GLN A 383 16.54 -15.99 25.22
CA GLN A 383 16.72 -17.41 24.86
C GLN A 383 15.53 -17.95 24.05
N ALA A 384 14.30 -17.65 24.47
CA ALA A 384 13.09 -18.04 23.74
C ALA A 384 13.06 -17.43 22.33
N GLN A 385 13.45 -16.16 22.19
CA GLN A 385 13.62 -15.53 20.88
C GLN A 385 14.65 -16.28 20.03
N GLN A 386 15.80 -16.68 20.60
CA GLN A 386 16.85 -17.37 19.84
C GLN A 386 16.37 -18.74 19.36
N ALA A 387 15.65 -19.46 20.21
CA ALA A 387 15.04 -20.73 19.85
C ALA A 387 14.05 -20.54 18.68
N ALA A 388 13.18 -19.51 18.72
CA ALA A 388 12.24 -19.23 17.64
C ALA A 388 12.95 -18.90 16.30
N LEU A 389 14.06 -18.16 16.34
CA LEU A 389 14.85 -17.88 15.14
C LEU A 389 15.53 -19.14 14.60
N GLN A 390 16.03 -20.00 15.49
CA GLN A 390 16.65 -21.27 15.09
C GLN A 390 15.64 -22.23 14.47
N THR A 391 14.45 -22.37 15.07
CA THR A 391 13.39 -23.23 14.50
C THR A 391 12.98 -22.76 13.11
N ARG A 392 12.88 -21.45 12.88
CA ARG A 392 12.61 -20.90 11.55
C ARG A 392 13.70 -21.26 10.53
N ARG A 393 14.98 -21.10 10.91
CA ARG A 393 16.15 -21.41 10.04
C ARG A 393 16.23 -22.89 9.67
N GLU A 394 15.74 -23.78 10.53
CA GLU A 394 15.82 -25.23 10.32
C GLU A 394 14.53 -25.84 9.77
N SER A 395 13.45 -25.06 9.68
CA SER A 395 12.13 -25.58 9.35
C SER A 395 12.07 -26.10 7.91
N LYS A 396 11.47 -27.29 7.72
CA LYS A 396 11.18 -27.82 6.36
C LYS A 396 10.13 -27.01 5.62
N ARG A 397 9.38 -26.16 6.35
CA ARG A 397 8.43 -25.20 5.81
C ARG A 397 9.13 -24.05 5.08
N THR A 398 10.30 -23.65 5.57
CA THR A 398 11.12 -22.60 4.97
C THR A 398 12.08 -23.11 3.90
N HIS A 399 12.45 -24.40 3.97
CA HIS A 399 13.30 -25.09 3.02
C HIS A 399 12.62 -26.33 2.43
N ASN A 400 11.76 -26.14 1.43
CA ASN A 400 11.04 -27.22 0.77
C ASN A 400 11.92 -27.84 -0.34
N PRO A 401 12.36 -29.12 -0.24
CA PRO A 401 13.27 -29.71 -1.22
C PRO A 401 12.75 -29.74 -2.66
N ALA A 402 11.43 -29.84 -2.85
CA ALA A 402 10.83 -29.85 -4.18
C ALA A 402 10.91 -28.46 -4.84
N VAL A 403 10.63 -27.40 -4.07
CA VAL A 403 10.73 -26.01 -4.55
C VAL A 403 12.19 -25.67 -4.85
N GLN A 404 13.12 -26.04 -3.96
CA GLN A 404 14.56 -25.82 -4.18
C GLN A 404 15.07 -26.55 -5.44
N ALA A 405 14.58 -27.76 -5.72
CA ALA A 405 14.92 -28.49 -6.94
C ALA A 405 14.35 -27.84 -8.22
N GLN A 406 13.17 -27.21 -8.15
CA GLN A 406 12.59 -26.43 -9.25
C GLN A 406 13.37 -25.12 -9.47
N MET A 407 13.67 -24.40 -8.39
CA MET A 407 14.47 -23.17 -8.42
C MET A 407 15.85 -23.39 -9.03
N ALA A 408 16.51 -24.51 -8.72
CA ALA A 408 17.81 -24.87 -9.30
C ALA A 408 17.79 -25.08 -10.83
N LYS A 409 16.60 -25.24 -11.44
CA LYS A 409 16.42 -25.42 -12.89
C LYS A 409 15.69 -24.25 -13.54
N ILE A 410 15.44 -23.17 -12.81
CA ILE A 410 14.57 -22.07 -13.25
C ILE A 410 15.06 -21.39 -14.53
N ASP A 411 16.39 -21.33 -14.72
CA ASP A 411 17.02 -20.70 -15.89
C ASP A 411 16.79 -21.50 -17.18
N GLN A 412 16.38 -22.77 -17.07
CA GLN A 412 16.06 -23.63 -18.21
C GLN A 412 14.64 -23.36 -18.74
N LEU A 413 13.81 -22.62 -17.99
CA LEU A 413 12.42 -22.35 -18.35
C LEU A 413 12.31 -21.15 -19.28
N LYS A 414 11.51 -21.30 -20.33
CA LYS A 414 11.26 -20.27 -21.35
C LYS A 414 10.65 -19.00 -20.73
N ARG A 415 11.26 -17.84 -21.04
CA ARG A 415 10.80 -16.48 -20.68
C ARG A 415 10.23 -15.68 -21.84
N GLN A 416 10.49 -16.09 -23.07
CA GLN A 416 10.13 -15.33 -24.26
C GLN A 416 9.07 -16.08 -25.05
N ARG A 417 8.02 -15.42 -25.50
CA ARG A 417 7.04 -15.99 -26.43
C ARG A 417 7.43 -15.64 -27.87
N THR A 418 6.79 -16.27 -28.86
CA THR A 418 6.90 -15.83 -30.26
C THR A 418 6.52 -14.34 -30.34
N PRO A 419 7.16 -13.45 -31.13
CA PRO A 419 6.82 -12.03 -31.13
C PRO A 419 5.33 -11.74 -31.37
N PHE A 420 4.78 -10.72 -30.68
CA PHE A 420 3.34 -10.40 -30.71
C PHE A 420 2.74 -10.30 -32.12
N ALA A 421 3.47 -9.70 -33.06
CA ALA A 421 3.04 -9.55 -34.46
C ALA A 421 2.72 -10.89 -35.16
N GLN A 422 3.30 -12.00 -34.71
CA GLN A 422 2.97 -13.35 -35.18
C GLN A 422 1.84 -13.97 -34.34
N ARG A 423 1.91 -13.87 -33.01
CA ARG A 423 0.87 -14.41 -32.10
C ARG A 423 -0.51 -13.84 -32.39
N ILE A 424 -0.59 -12.53 -32.65
CA ILE A 424 -1.87 -11.87 -32.90
C ILE A 424 -2.61 -12.44 -34.12
N GLN A 425 -1.89 -13.01 -35.10
CA GLN A 425 -2.51 -13.66 -36.26
C GLN A 425 -3.19 -14.98 -35.86
N ALA A 426 -2.54 -15.79 -35.01
CA ALA A 426 -3.10 -17.01 -34.45
C ALA A 426 -4.29 -16.69 -33.54
N GLN A 427 -4.15 -15.68 -32.67
CA GLN A 427 -5.20 -15.24 -31.76
C GLN A 427 -6.43 -14.70 -32.51
N ARG A 428 -6.25 -13.89 -33.56
CA ARG A 428 -7.37 -13.41 -34.42
C ARG A 428 -8.09 -14.58 -35.08
N SER A 429 -7.34 -15.56 -35.58
CA SER A 429 -7.92 -16.76 -36.21
C SER A 429 -8.71 -17.62 -35.21
N LYS A 430 -8.20 -17.73 -33.97
CA LYS A 430 -8.80 -18.54 -32.91
C LYS A 430 -10.02 -17.88 -32.27
N LEU A 431 -9.88 -16.63 -31.85
CA LEU A 431 -10.86 -15.91 -31.02
C LEU A 431 -11.91 -15.17 -31.84
N LYS A 432 -11.60 -14.82 -33.11
CA LYS A 432 -12.52 -14.14 -34.04
C LYS A 432 -13.18 -12.87 -33.47
N LEU A 433 -12.42 -12.11 -32.70
CA LEU A 433 -12.90 -10.88 -32.06
C LEU A 433 -13.14 -9.78 -33.11
N PRO A 434 -14.18 -8.94 -32.93
CA PRO A 434 -14.40 -7.78 -33.79
C PRO A 434 -13.39 -6.66 -33.50
N ALA A 435 -13.39 -5.61 -34.34
CA ALA A 435 -12.73 -4.35 -34.01
C ALA A 435 -13.32 -3.75 -32.72
N TYR A 436 -12.52 -3.01 -31.95
CA TYR A 436 -12.91 -2.47 -30.64
C TYR A 436 -13.57 -3.55 -29.74
N PRO A 437 -12.92 -4.70 -29.49
CA PRO A 437 -13.50 -5.74 -28.67
C PRO A 437 -13.79 -5.21 -27.25
N THR A 438 -14.95 -5.59 -26.73
CA THR A 438 -15.43 -5.20 -25.41
C THR A 438 -15.18 -6.31 -24.40
N THR A 439 -14.71 -5.93 -23.22
CA THR A 439 -14.49 -6.84 -22.09
C THR A 439 -14.70 -6.08 -20.79
N THR A 440 -14.79 -6.82 -19.69
CA THR A 440 -14.58 -6.27 -18.34
C THR A 440 -13.26 -6.80 -17.76
N ILE A 441 -12.90 -6.29 -16.58
CA ILE A 441 -11.62 -6.60 -15.93
C ILE A 441 -11.65 -7.94 -15.18
N GLY A 442 -12.75 -8.31 -14.52
CA GLY A 442 -12.84 -9.55 -13.75
C GLY A 442 -14.05 -9.59 -12.83
N SER A 443 -13.93 -9.02 -11.64
CA SER A 443 -15.00 -9.05 -10.62
C SER A 443 -16.31 -8.38 -11.05
N PHE A 444 -17.43 -8.96 -10.61
CA PHE A 444 -18.79 -8.40 -10.67
C PHE A 444 -19.29 -8.04 -9.26
N PRO A 445 -20.44 -7.33 -9.12
CA PRO A 445 -20.98 -6.89 -7.82
C PRO A 445 -20.96 -7.97 -6.73
N GLN A 446 -20.26 -7.70 -5.62
CA GLN A 446 -20.23 -8.64 -4.49
C GLN A 446 -21.46 -8.47 -3.59
N THR A 447 -22.48 -9.28 -3.86
CA THR A 447 -23.81 -9.18 -3.23
C THR A 447 -23.81 -9.60 -1.75
N THR A 448 -24.90 -9.30 -1.05
CA THR A 448 -25.10 -9.75 0.33
C THR A 448 -25.25 -11.27 0.41
N GLU A 449 -25.83 -11.87 -0.62
CA GLU A 449 -26.04 -13.29 -0.82
C GLU A 449 -24.70 -14.02 -0.96
N ILE A 450 -23.80 -13.54 -1.83
CA ILE A 450 -22.44 -14.07 -1.98
C ILE A 450 -21.69 -14.02 -0.64
N ARG A 451 -21.74 -12.88 0.06
CA ARG A 451 -21.05 -12.70 1.34
C ARG A 451 -21.63 -13.61 2.43
N THR A 452 -22.94 -13.80 2.43
CA THR A 452 -23.65 -14.68 3.37
C THR A 452 -23.29 -16.13 3.12
N ALA A 453 -23.35 -16.59 1.86
CA ALA A 453 -22.96 -17.95 1.48
C ALA A 453 -21.50 -18.25 1.87
N ARG A 454 -20.57 -17.33 1.59
CA ARG A 454 -19.15 -17.49 1.98
C ARG A 454 -18.96 -17.53 3.50
N ARG A 455 -19.66 -16.68 4.25
CA ARG A 455 -19.62 -16.68 5.72
C ARG A 455 -20.11 -18.01 6.27
N ASP A 456 -21.26 -18.47 5.79
CA ASP A 456 -21.91 -19.69 6.29
C ASP A 456 -21.10 -20.94 5.91
N TRP A 457 -20.47 -20.95 4.73
CA TRP A 457 -19.50 -21.99 4.33
C TRP A 457 -18.25 -21.98 5.23
N ARG A 458 -17.59 -20.84 5.41
CA ARG A 458 -16.43 -20.71 6.33
C ARG A 458 -16.78 -21.07 7.78
N GLY A 459 -18.03 -20.86 8.18
CA GLY A 459 -18.56 -21.24 9.50
C GLY A 459 -19.04 -22.68 9.62
N GLY A 460 -18.98 -23.48 8.54
CA GLY A 460 -19.44 -24.88 8.53
C GLY A 460 -20.96 -25.07 8.49
N ALA A 461 -21.73 -24.00 8.34
CA ALA A 461 -23.19 -24.04 8.21
C ALA A 461 -23.65 -24.39 6.78
N LEU A 462 -22.79 -24.22 5.77
CA LEU A 462 -23.02 -24.60 4.38
C LEU A 462 -21.97 -25.64 3.95
N SER A 463 -22.39 -26.73 3.30
CA SER A 463 -21.46 -27.75 2.79
C SER A 463 -20.70 -27.25 1.55
N ASP A 464 -19.55 -27.87 1.25
CA ASP A 464 -18.75 -27.53 0.06
C ASP A 464 -19.59 -27.61 -1.23
N ALA A 465 -20.36 -28.68 -1.42
CA ALA A 465 -21.21 -28.86 -2.60
C ALA A 465 -22.33 -27.80 -2.69
N ALA A 466 -22.90 -27.38 -1.55
CA ALA A 466 -23.93 -26.34 -1.53
C ALA A 466 -23.34 -24.96 -1.80
N TYR A 467 -22.15 -24.67 -1.26
CA TYR A 467 -21.42 -23.45 -1.57
C TYR A 467 -21.01 -23.40 -3.04
N GLU A 468 -20.49 -24.51 -3.57
CA GLU A 468 -20.08 -24.63 -4.97
C GLU A 468 -21.25 -24.33 -5.90
N LYS A 469 -22.40 -24.97 -5.67
CA LYS A 469 -23.62 -24.74 -6.44
C LYS A 469 -24.10 -23.28 -6.35
N ALA A 470 -23.99 -22.65 -5.19
CA ALA A 470 -24.36 -21.24 -5.03
C ALA A 470 -23.45 -20.32 -5.85
N MET A 471 -22.13 -20.54 -5.83
CA MET A 471 -21.19 -19.76 -6.63
C MET A 471 -21.33 -20.02 -8.13
N GLN A 472 -21.61 -21.27 -8.54
CA GLN A 472 -21.93 -21.60 -9.93
C GLN A 472 -23.18 -20.85 -10.43
N ALA A 473 -24.22 -20.70 -9.60
CA ALA A 473 -25.41 -19.93 -9.96
C ALA A 473 -25.10 -18.44 -10.18
N GLU A 474 -24.24 -17.85 -9.35
CA GLU A 474 -23.77 -16.46 -9.52
C GLU A 474 -22.94 -16.31 -10.81
N ILE A 475 -22.05 -17.26 -11.10
CA ILE A 475 -21.28 -17.29 -12.36
C ILE A 475 -22.22 -17.38 -13.57
N GLU A 476 -23.23 -18.25 -13.53
CA GLU A 476 -24.19 -18.36 -14.62
C GLU A 476 -24.95 -17.04 -14.84
N GLN A 477 -25.44 -16.41 -13.78
CA GLN A 477 -26.10 -15.11 -13.87
C GLN A 477 -25.20 -14.07 -14.57
N VAL A 478 -23.93 -14.00 -14.17
CA VAL A 478 -22.93 -13.10 -14.75
C VAL A 478 -22.68 -13.41 -16.22
N ILE A 479 -22.48 -14.68 -16.60
CA ILE A 479 -22.28 -15.07 -18.01
C ILE A 479 -23.49 -14.71 -18.87
N ARG A 480 -24.71 -15.07 -18.44
CA ARG A 480 -25.96 -14.79 -19.18
C ARG A 480 -26.21 -13.30 -19.34
N PHE A 481 -25.90 -12.50 -18.32
CA PHE A 481 -25.97 -11.05 -18.40
C PHE A 481 -25.04 -10.51 -19.50
N GLN A 482 -23.77 -10.92 -19.49
CA GLN A 482 -22.78 -10.42 -20.43
C GLN A 482 -23.09 -10.84 -21.88
N GLU A 483 -23.59 -12.07 -22.09
CA GLU A 483 -24.09 -12.53 -23.39
C GLU A 483 -25.22 -11.63 -23.91
N ARG A 484 -26.21 -11.34 -23.04
CA ARG A 484 -27.38 -10.52 -23.34
C ARG A 484 -27.01 -9.10 -23.78
N ILE A 485 -26.04 -8.48 -23.11
CA ILE A 485 -25.62 -7.11 -23.45
C ILE A 485 -24.69 -7.07 -24.66
N GLY A 486 -24.06 -8.21 -25.00
CA GLY A 486 -23.22 -8.32 -26.20
C GLY A 486 -21.73 -8.09 -25.97
N LEU A 487 -21.19 -8.40 -24.78
CA LEU A 487 -19.73 -8.35 -24.53
C LEU A 487 -18.97 -9.41 -25.33
N ASP A 488 -17.80 -9.09 -25.87
CA ASP A 488 -17.07 -9.98 -26.80
C ASP A 488 -16.18 -10.99 -26.07
N VAL A 489 -15.51 -10.56 -25.00
CA VAL A 489 -14.73 -11.41 -24.09
C VAL A 489 -15.33 -11.31 -22.69
N LEU A 490 -15.62 -12.46 -22.09
CA LEU A 490 -16.40 -12.58 -20.86
C LEU A 490 -15.52 -12.87 -19.65
N VAL A 491 -16.06 -12.60 -18.46
CA VAL A 491 -15.46 -12.98 -17.17
C VAL A 491 -16.47 -13.76 -16.33
N HIS A 492 -16.03 -14.56 -15.36
CA HIS A 492 -16.95 -15.30 -14.49
C HIS A 492 -17.46 -14.50 -13.29
N GLY A 493 -16.88 -13.33 -13.02
CA GLY A 493 -17.35 -12.42 -11.97
C GLY A 493 -16.75 -12.61 -10.58
N GLU A 494 -15.91 -13.64 -10.38
CA GLU A 494 -15.13 -13.86 -9.15
C GLU A 494 -15.97 -13.96 -7.86
N ALA A 495 -17.18 -14.52 -7.94
CA ALA A 495 -18.08 -14.66 -6.79
C ALA A 495 -17.46 -15.49 -5.65
N GLU A 496 -16.61 -16.46 -5.99
CA GLU A 496 -15.88 -17.30 -5.04
C GLU A 496 -14.79 -16.53 -4.27
N ARG A 497 -14.29 -15.42 -4.82
CA ARG A 497 -13.11 -14.72 -4.30
C ARG A 497 -13.48 -13.58 -3.35
N ASN A 498 -12.97 -13.66 -2.13
CA ASN A 498 -13.08 -12.55 -1.18
C ASN A 498 -12.12 -11.40 -1.50
N ASP A 499 -10.86 -11.74 -1.78
CA ASP A 499 -9.77 -10.83 -2.07
C ASP A 499 -8.82 -11.52 -3.07
N MET A 500 -8.19 -10.73 -3.94
CA MET A 500 -7.41 -11.26 -5.07
C MET A 500 -6.06 -11.85 -4.64
N VAL A 501 -5.55 -11.57 -3.44
CA VAL A 501 -4.33 -12.21 -2.91
C VAL A 501 -4.70 -13.29 -1.90
N GLU A 502 -5.68 -13.02 -1.02
CA GLU A 502 -6.13 -14.00 -0.01
C GLU A 502 -6.56 -15.32 -0.67
N TYR A 503 -7.36 -15.25 -1.74
CA TYR A 503 -7.88 -16.44 -2.42
C TYR A 503 -6.78 -17.38 -2.95
N PHE A 504 -5.78 -16.85 -3.65
CA PHE A 504 -4.70 -17.69 -4.18
C PHE A 504 -3.75 -18.15 -3.08
N GLY A 505 -3.41 -17.29 -2.11
CA GLY A 505 -2.55 -17.71 -1.03
C GLY A 505 -3.16 -18.84 -0.19
N GLU A 506 -4.49 -18.91 -0.03
CA GLU A 506 -5.18 -20.02 0.66
C GLU A 506 -4.96 -21.38 -0.04
N LEU A 507 -4.55 -21.37 -1.30
CA LEU A 507 -4.34 -22.54 -2.15
C LEU A 507 -2.86 -22.84 -2.41
N LEU A 508 -1.95 -22.03 -1.86
CA LEU A 508 -0.51 -22.18 -1.96
C LEU A 508 0.12 -22.62 -0.63
N GLY A 509 1.05 -23.57 -0.72
CA GLY A 509 1.99 -23.86 0.37
C GLY A 509 2.92 -22.67 0.59
N GLY A 510 3.41 -22.50 1.83
CA GLY A 510 4.28 -21.39 2.22
C GLY A 510 3.54 -20.11 2.64
N PHE A 511 2.21 -20.11 2.58
CA PHE A 511 1.34 -19.01 3.03
C PHE A 511 0.64 -19.32 4.36
N ALA A 512 0.42 -18.27 5.16
CA ALA A 512 -0.45 -18.30 6.33
C ALA A 512 -1.36 -17.07 6.39
N PHE A 513 -2.45 -17.21 7.13
CA PHE A 513 -3.50 -16.21 7.24
C PHE A 513 -3.80 -15.90 8.69
N THR A 514 -3.87 -14.61 9.00
CA THR A 514 -4.25 -14.12 10.31
C THR A 514 -5.79 -14.01 10.42
N GLN A 515 -6.29 -13.95 11.65
CA GLN A 515 -7.68 -13.59 11.97
C GLN A 515 -7.80 -12.10 12.30
N ASN A 516 -6.82 -11.56 13.05
CA ASN A 516 -6.81 -10.20 13.58
C ASN A 516 -5.57 -9.39 13.14
N GLY A 517 -4.80 -9.88 12.18
CA GLY A 517 -3.61 -9.23 11.61
C GLY A 517 -3.93 -8.04 10.70
N TRP A 518 -4.78 -7.12 11.16
CA TRP A 518 -5.25 -5.96 10.39
C TRP A 518 -4.22 -4.83 10.39
N VAL A 519 -4.01 -4.25 9.21
CA VAL A 519 -3.19 -3.05 8.98
C VAL A 519 -4.05 -1.99 8.30
N GLN A 520 -3.92 -0.73 8.71
CA GLN A 520 -4.66 0.35 8.06
C GLN A 520 -4.10 0.60 6.66
N SER A 521 -4.98 0.64 5.65
CA SER A 521 -4.60 1.03 4.28
C SER A 521 -5.01 2.46 3.98
N TYR A 522 -6.27 2.84 4.25
CA TYR A 522 -6.72 4.24 4.18
C TYR A 522 -7.97 4.46 5.02
N GLY A 523 -8.06 5.60 5.72
CA GLY A 523 -9.24 5.92 6.51
C GLY A 523 -9.65 4.80 7.48
N SER A 524 -10.90 4.36 7.44
CA SER A 524 -11.38 3.21 8.22
C SER A 524 -11.15 1.84 7.55
N ARG A 525 -10.61 1.78 6.32
CA ARG A 525 -10.34 0.52 5.62
C ARG A 525 -9.00 -0.05 6.08
N CYS A 526 -9.08 -1.28 6.57
CA CYS A 526 -7.92 -2.10 6.89
C CYS A 526 -7.80 -3.23 5.87
N VAL A 527 -6.57 -3.66 5.63
CA VAL A 527 -6.23 -4.90 4.93
C VAL A 527 -5.71 -5.91 5.93
N LYS A 528 -5.72 -7.19 5.55
CA LYS A 528 -5.19 -8.29 6.35
C LYS A 528 -4.22 -9.06 5.46
N PRO A 529 -2.98 -8.56 5.28
CA PRO A 529 -2.04 -9.14 4.34
C PRO A 529 -1.76 -10.60 4.68
N PRO A 530 -1.70 -11.50 3.69
CA PRO A 530 -1.21 -12.87 3.90
C PRO A 530 0.25 -12.86 4.33
N ILE A 531 0.72 -13.96 4.92
CA ILE A 531 2.10 -14.11 5.38
C ILE A 531 2.77 -15.18 4.53
N ILE A 532 3.78 -14.80 3.74
CA ILE A 532 4.65 -15.77 3.05
C ILE A 532 5.74 -16.16 4.03
N PHE A 533 5.52 -17.24 4.79
CA PHE A 533 6.50 -17.73 5.76
C PHE A 533 7.48 -18.72 5.15
N GLY A 534 7.10 -19.41 4.08
CA GLY A 534 7.73 -20.62 3.58
C GLY A 534 8.07 -20.57 2.09
N ASP A 535 8.75 -21.62 1.61
CA ASP A 535 8.94 -21.84 0.18
C ASP A 535 7.56 -22.04 -0.48
N VAL A 536 7.28 -21.26 -1.53
CA VAL A 536 5.96 -21.25 -2.17
C VAL A 536 5.81 -22.42 -3.12
N LEU A 537 4.71 -23.18 -2.96
CA LEU A 537 4.39 -24.34 -3.78
C LEU A 537 2.90 -24.35 -4.11
N ARG A 538 2.54 -24.58 -5.37
CA ARG A 538 1.15 -24.86 -5.74
C ARG A 538 0.75 -26.28 -5.32
N ILE A 539 -0.26 -26.40 -4.46
CA ILE A 539 -0.71 -27.70 -3.93
C ILE A 539 -1.72 -28.38 -4.88
N THR A 540 -2.60 -27.59 -5.48
CA THR A 540 -3.70 -28.05 -6.36
C THR A 540 -4.02 -26.96 -7.39
N PRO A 541 -4.65 -27.29 -8.53
CA PRO A 541 -5.26 -26.28 -9.39
C PRO A 541 -6.18 -25.35 -8.60
N MET A 542 -6.04 -24.05 -8.85
CA MET A 542 -6.60 -23.02 -7.98
C MET A 542 -7.93 -22.47 -8.50
N SER A 543 -7.98 -22.15 -9.79
CA SER A 543 -9.06 -21.41 -10.46
C SER A 543 -9.63 -22.13 -11.69
N VAL A 544 -9.01 -23.25 -12.07
CA VAL A 544 -9.36 -24.02 -13.27
C VAL A 544 -10.82 -24.47 -13.25
N ALA A 545 -11.32 -25.00 -12.12
CA ALA A 545 -12.69 -25.50 -12.02
C ALA A 545 -13.74 -24.41 -12.30
N TRP A 546 -13.58 -23.24 -11.70
CA TRP A 546 -14.48 -22.09 -11.90
C TRP A 546 -14.44 -21.57 -13.34
N SER A 547 -13.23 -21.41 -13.87
CA SER A 547 -13.03 -20.94 -15.25
C SER A 547 -13.60 -21.92 -16.27
N SER A 548 -13.41 -23.23 -16.05
CA SER A 548 -13.94 -24.28 -16.92
C SER A 548 -15.46 -24.34 -16.88
N TYR A 549 -16.06 -24.24 -15.70
CA TYR A 549 -17.52 -24.14 -15.57
C TYR A 549 -18.04 -22.91 -16.32
N ALA A 550 -17.46 -21.74 -16.10
CA ALA A 550 -17.86 -20.51 -16.79
C ALA A 550 -17.74 -20.63 -18.32
N GLN A 551 -16.63 -21.17 -18.84
CA GLN A 551 -16.44 -21.41 -20.26
C GLN A 551 -17.42 -22.44 -20.82
N SER A 552 -17.85 -23.42 -20.03
CA SER A 552 -18.84 -24.43 -20.48
C SER A 552 -20.24 -23.85 -20.72
N LEU A 553 -20.53 -22.65 -20.19
CA LEU A 553 -21.84 -22.02 -20.31
C LEU A 553 -22.00 -21.22 -21.61
N THR A 554 -20.93 -20.97 -22.38
CA THR A 554 -20.94 -20.04 -23.50
C THR A 554 -19.88 -20.40 -24.55
N ASP A 555 -20.17 -20.10 -25.83
CA ASP A 555 -19.21 -20.24 -26.93
C ASP A 555 -18.26 -19.02 -27.03
N ARG A 556 -18.51 -17.94 -26.29
CA ARG A 556 -17.62 -16.76 -26.27
C ARG A 556 -16.38 -17.06 -25.40
N PRO A 557 -15.22 -16.45 -25.71
CA PRO A 557 -14.04 -16.61 -24.86
C PRO A 557 -14.29 -16.07 -23.45
N VAL A 558 -14.02 -16.89 -22.43
CA VAL A 558 -14.04 -16.48 -21.02
C VAL A 558 -12.61 -16.32 -20.51
N LYS A 559 -12.34 -15.25 -19.76
CA LYS A 559 -11.03 -15.03 -19.12
C LYS A 559 -10.82 -15.98 -17.93
N GLY A 560 -9.70 -16.68 -17.93
CA GLY A 560 -9.11 -17.23 -16.71
C GLY A 560 -8.46 -16.09 -15.93
N MET A 561 -8.79 -15.94 -14.65
CA MET A 561 -8.38 -14.79 -13.85
C MET A 561 -7.37 -15.19 -12.78
N LEU A 562 -6.19 -14.58 -12.76
CA LEU A 562 -5.13 -14.79 -11.77
C LEU A 562 -4.57 -13.45 -11.26
N THR A 563 -4.02 -13.48 -10.07
CA THR A 563 -3.17 -12.38 -9.56
C THR A 563 -1.72 -12.70 -9.88
N GLY A 564 -1.00 -11.72 -10.43
CA GLY A 564 0.39 -11.89 -10.83
C GLY A 564 1.36 -12.04 -9.64
N PRO A 565 2.55 -12.62 -9.88
CA PRO A 565 3.51 -12.95 -8.83
C PRO A 565 4.03 -11.73 -8.08
N VAL A 566 4.15 -10.55 -8.73
CA VAL A 566 4.64 -9.33 -8.08
C VAL A 566 3.58 -8.82 -7.10
N THR A 567 2.31 -8.83 -7.47
CA THR A 567 1.21 -8.40 -6.59
C THR A 567 1.01 -9.35 -5.42
N MET A 568 1.08 -10.66 -5.66
CA MET A 568 1.05 -11.65 -4.57
C MET A 568 2.18 -11.43 -3.55
N LEU A 569 3.35 -10.99 -4.02
CA LEU A 569 4.48 -10.62 -3.18
C LEU A 569 4.26 -9.29 -2.44
N GLN A 570 3.93 -8.21 -3.16
CA GLN A 570 3.87 -6.85 -2.59
C GLN A 570 2.73 -6.66 -1.59
N TRP A 571 1.61 -7.38 -1.77
CA TRP A 571 0.45 -7.29 -0.87
C TRP A 571 0.43 -8.37 0.22
N SER A 572 1.55 -9.07 0.41
CA SER A 572 1.78 -9.99 1.53
C SER A 572 2.90 -9.48 2.44
N PHE A 573 2.90 -9.90 3.70
CA PHE A 573 4.12 -9.88 4.51
C PHE A 573 5.05 -10.98 4.01
N VAL A 574 6.23 -10.60 3.52
CA VAL A 574 7.16 -11.49 2.84
C VAL A 574 8.27 -11.89 3.79
N ARG A 575 8.60 -13.18 3.83
CA ARG A 575 9.82 -13.71 4.43
C ARG A 575 11.06 -12.82 4.23
N ASP A 576 11.76 -12.55 5.33
CA ASP A 576 13.01 -11.76 5.37
C ASP A 576 14.30 -12.61 5.40
N ASP A 577 14.20 -13.93 5.22
CA ASP A 577 15.33 -14.89 5.22
C ASP A 577 15.92 -15.16 3.83
N GLN A 578 15.36 -14.58 2.77
CA GLN A 578 15.88 -14.67 1.39
C GLN A 578 15.55 -13.41 0.56
N PRO A 579 16.18 -13.22 -0.61
CA PRO A 579 15.83 -12.12 -1.51
C PRO A 579 14.36 -12.17 -1.96
N ARG A 580 13.70 -11.00 -2.01
CA ARG A 580 12.31 -10.87 -2.50
C ARG A 580 12.13 -11.43 -3.93
N ALA A 581 13.14 -11.24 -4.79
CA ALA A 581 13.14 -11.76 -6.15
C ALA A 581 13.02 -13.30 -6.19
N ASP A 582 13.66 -14.00 -5.24
CA ASP A 582 13.58 -15.46 -5.18
C ASP A 582 12.19 -15.93 -4.74
N THR A 583 11.56 -15.24 -3.79
CA THR A 583 10.16 -15.49 -3.43
C THR A 583 9.22 -15.21 -4.60
N CYS A 584 9.45 -14.14 -5.36
CA CYS A 584 8.66 -13.81 -6.55
C CYS A 584 8.80 -14.86 -7.64
N ARG A 585 10.01 -15.42 -7.85
CA ARG A 585 10.25 -16.53 -8.76
C ARG A 585 9.49 -17.80 -8.35
N GLN A 586 9.44 -18.12 -7.05
CA GLN A 586 8.65 -19.24 -6.55
C GLN A 586 7.15 -19.05 -6.81
N LEU A 587 6.62 -17.84 -6.57
CA LEU A 587 5.25 -17.47 -6.93
C LEU A 587 5.02 -17.60 -8.44
N ALA A 588 5.97 -17.14 -9.24
CA ALA A 588 5.88 -17.18 -10.68
C ALA A 588 5.84 -18.61 -11.24
N LEU A 589 6.60 -19.54 -10.64
CA LEU A 589 6.55 -20.97 -10.94
C LEU A 589 5.19 -21.58 -10.59
N ALA A 590 4.67 -21.29 -9.39
CA ALA A 590 3.34 -21.77 -8.98
C ALA A 590 2.24 -21.27 -9.94
N LEU A 591 2.30 -20.01 -10.36
CA LEU A 591 1.36 -19.44 -11.32
C LEU A 591 1.58 -19.97 -12.75
N ARG A 592 2.81 -20.30 -13.14
CA ARG A 592 3.10 -20.92 -14.44
C ARG A 592 2.35 -22.24 -14.62
N ASP A 593 2.31 -23.06 -13.58
CA ASP A 593 1.57 -24.33 -13.58
C ASP A 593 0.07 -24.07 -13.70
N GLU A 594 -0.47 -23.08 -12.98
CA GLU A 594 -1.88 -22.70 -13.06
C GLU A 594 -2.28 -22.15 -14.43
N VAL A 595 -1.45 -21.29 -15.03
CA VAL A 595 -1.63 -20.79 -16.41
C VAL A 595 -1.65 -21.93 -17.41
N SER A 596 -0.74 -22.90 -17.25
CA SER A 596 -0.67 -24.09 -18.12
C SER A 596 -1.90 -24.97 -17.98
N ASP A 597 -2.43 -25.14 -16.76
CA ASP A 597 -3.64 -25.93 -16.51
C ASP A 597 -4.90 -25.22 -17.05
N LEU A 598 -4.99 -23.89 -16.93
CA LEU A 598 -6.08 -23.11 -17.54
C LEU A 598 -6.09 -23.28 -19.07
N GLU A 599 -4.92 -23.18 -19.73
CA GLU A 599 -4.84 -23.40 -21.18
C GLU A 599 -5.26 -24.83 -21.56
N GLN A 600 -4.79 -25.84 -20.82
CA GLN A 600 -5.16 -27.24 -21.05
C GLN A 600 -6.66 -27.50 -20.85
N ALA A 601 -7.30 -26.77 -19.93
CA ALA A 601 -8.75 -26.82 -19.70
C ALA A 601 -9.58 -26.10 -20.78
N GLY A 602 -8.95 -25.55 -21.82
CA GLY A 602 -9.63 -24.91 -22.94
C GLY A 602 -9.79 -23.40 -22.82
N ILE A 603 -9.27 -22.78 -21.74
CA ILE A 603 -9.29 -21.33 -21.57
C ILE A 603 -8.27 -20.72 -22.54
N ARG A 604 -8.70 -19.74 -23.36
CA ARG A 604 -7.88 -19.12 -24.41
C ARG A 604 -7.57 -17.64 -24.18
N VAL A 605 -8.13 -17.07 -23.12
CA VAL A 605 -7.78 -15.74 -22.64
C VAL A 605 -7.48 -15.88 -21.15
N ILE A 606 -6.26 -15.55 -20.72
CA ILE A 606 -5.83 -15.68 -19.34
C ILE A 606 -5.28 -14.33 -18.90
N GLN A 607 -5.86 -13.76 -17.85
CA GLN A 607 -5.46 -12.47 -17.31
C GLN A 607 -4.68 -12.66 -16.00
N LEU A 608 -3.50 -12.06 -15.93
CA LEU A 608 -2.68 -12.00 -14.72
C LEU A 608 -2.55 -10.53 -14.31
N ASP A 609 -3.21 -10.16 -13.20
CA ASP A 609 -3.29 -8.78 -12.75
C ASP A 609 -2.07 -8.38 -11.92
N GLU A 610 -1.46 -7.23 -12.25
CA GLU A 610 -0.28 -6.71 -11.57
C GLU A 610 -0.45 -5.27 -11.05
N PRO A 611 -1.51 -4.96 -10.27
CA PRO A 611 -1.73 -3.61 -9.74
C PRO A 611 -0.61 -3.13 -8.81
N ALA A 612 0.14 -4.04 -8.18
CA ALA A 612 1.24 -3.67 -7.28
C ALA A 612 2.61 -3.57 -7.97
N PHE A 613 2.68 -3.68 -9.31
CA PHE A 613 3.93 -3.62 -10.05
C PHE A 613 4.64 -2.28 -9.86
N ARG A 614 3.94 -1.17 -10.03
CA ARG A 614 4.53 0.16 -9.78
C ARG A 614 4.74 0.41 -8.29
N GLU A 615 3.86 -0.11 -7.44
CA GLU A 615 3.95 0.07 -5.98
C GLU A 615 5.23 -0.52 -5.39
N GLY A 616 5.79 -1.54 -6.06
CA GLY A 616 7.03 -2.19 -5.66
C GLY A 616 8.30 -1.45 -6.06
N LEU A 617 8.22 -0.35 -6.81
CA LEU A 617 9.38 0.43 -7.21
C LEU A 617 10.13 0.93 -5.97
N PRO A 618 11.47 0.79 -5.93
CA PRO A 618 12.30 1.49 -4.95
C PRO A 618 12.04 3.00 -4.96
N LEU A 619 12.33 3.67 -3.85
CA LEU A 619 12.02 5.10 -3.72
C LEU A 619 12.94 6.00 -4.56
N ARG A 620 14.09 5.48 -4.99
CA ARG A 620 15.05 6.15 -5.85
C ARG A 620 15.11 5.53 -7.23
N GLN A 621 15.15 6.39 -8.25
CA GLN A 621 15.15 5.98 -9.66
C GLN A 621 16.36 5.11 -10.02
N GLY A 622 17.52 5.38 -9.40
CA GLY A 622 18.76 4.62 -9.63
C GLY A 622 18.61 3.11 -9.36
N ASP A 623 17.69 2.71 -8.49
CA ASP A 623 17.47 1.31 -8.10
C ASP A 623 16.30 0.65 -8.85
N TRP A 624 15.57 1.41 -9.67
CA TRP A 624 14.38 0.92 -10.37
C TRP A 624 14.70 -0.23 -11.32
N GLN A 625 15.76 -0.12 -12.12
CA GLN A 625 16.05 -1.12 -13.15
C GLN A 625 16.26 -2.50 -12.54
N ALA A 626 16.99 -2.59 -11.42
CA ALA A 626 17.23 -3.86 -10.74
C ALA A 626 15.92 -4.51 -10.27
N TYR A 627 14.95 -3.71 -9.79
CA TYR A 627 13.61 -4.17 -9.45
C TYR A 627 12.83 -4.64 -10.69
N LEU A 628 12.76 -3.78 -11.70
CA LEU A 628 11.99 -4.00 -12.92
C LEU A 628 12.47 -5.25 -13.66
N ASP A 629 13.79 -5.49 -13.71
CA ASP A 629 14.38 -6.66 -14.36
C ASP A 629 13.80 -7.98 -13.82
N TRP A 630 13.80 -8.19 -12.50
CA TRP A 630 13.28 -9.42 -11.93
C TRP A 630 11.75 -9.44 -11.89
N ALA A 631 11.08 -8.28 -11.75
CA ALA A 631 9.62 -8.21 -11.74
C ALA A 631 9.04 -8.60 -13.11
N VAL A 632 9.62 -8.07 -14.19
CA VAL A 632 9.30 -8.46 -15.57
C VAL A 632 9.64 -9.93 -15.81
N ASP A 633 10.82 -10.41 -15.38
CA ASP A 633 11.19 -11.83 -15.52
C ASP A 633 10.18 -12.77 -14.86
N CYS A 634 9.72 -12.42 -13.65
CA CYS A 634 8.73 -13.22 -12.91
C CYS A 634 7.37 -13.25 -13.62
N PHE A 635 6.88 -12.11 -14.10
CA PHE A 635 5.64 -12.09 -14.90
C PHE A 635 5.75 -12.95 -16.15
N ARG A 636 6.87 -12.82 -16.89
CA ARG A 636 7.13 -13.62 -18.10
C ARG A 636 7.29 -15.10 -17.80
N LEU A 637 7.91 -15.45 -16.67
CA LEU A 637 8.03 -16.83 -16.23
C LEU A 637 6.66 -17.47 -16.02
N SER A 638 5.69 -16.75 -15.44
CA SER A 638 4.32 -17.24 -15.26
C SER A 638 3.56 -17.43 -16.57
N THR A 639 3.82 -16.61 -17.59
CA THR A 639 2.94 -16.50 -18.76
C THR A 639 3.51 -17.13 -20.04
N SER A 640 4.82 -17.39 -20.11
CA SER A 640 5.48 -17.83 -21.35
C SER A 640 5.30 -19.31 -21.70
N ALA A 641 4.53 -20.06 -20.92
CA ALA A 641 4.23 -21.48 -21.19
C ALA A 641 3.15 -21.66 -22.26
N VAL A 642 2.33 -20.64 -22.51
CA VAL A 642 1.15 -20.76 -23.37
C VAL A 642 1.49 -20.80 -24.86
N SER A 643 0.59 -21.41 -25.64
CA SER A 643 0.63 -21.40 -27.09
C SER A 643 0.37 -20.00 -27.69
N ASP A 644 0.71 -19.82 -28.96
CA ASP A 644 0.48 -18.56 -29.67
C ASP A 644 -1.02 -18.29 -29.93
N GLU A 645 -1.89 -19.28 -29.78
CA GLU A 645 -3.36 -19.12 -29.88
C GLU A 645 -3.99 -18.54 -28.61
N THR A 646 -3.29 -18.58 -27.48
CA THR A 646 -3.77 -18.09 -26.18
C THR A 646 -3.35 -16.64 -25.97
N GLN A 647 -4.30 -15.80 -25.52
CA GLN A 647 -4.03 -14.42 -25.13
C GLN A 647 -3.70 -14.32 -23.64
N ILE A 648 -2.61 -13.64 -23.33
CA ILE A 648 -2.24 -13.18 -21.99
C ILE A 648 -2.70 -11.74 -21.86
N HIS A 649 -3.60 -11.49 -20.91
CA HIS A 649 -4.03 -10.16 -20.53
C HIS A 649 -3.33 -9.76 -19.23
N THR A 650 -3.15 -8.46 -19.01
CA THR A 650 -2.80 -7.93 -17.69
C THR A 650 -3.58 -6.66 -17.41
N HIS A 651 -3.90 -6.45 -16.15
CA HIS A 651 -4.51 -5.22 -15.67
C HIS A 651 -3.60 -4.54 -14.66
N MET A 652 -3.49 -3.22 -14.78
CA MET A 652 -2.80 -2.37 -13.82
C MET A 652 -3.68 -1.17 -13.45
N CYS A 653 -3.86 -0.96 -12.15
CA CYS A 653 -4.60 0.18 -11.59
C CYS A 653 -3.65 1.24 -11.02
N TYR A 654 -4.17 2.45 -10.75
CA TYR A 654 -3.59 3.44 -9.82
C TYR A 654 -2.09 3.80 -10.01
N SER A 655 -1.64 3.99 -11.25
CA SER A 655 -0.21 4.18 -11.52
C SER A 655 0.05 5.31 -12.51
N GLU A 656 1.01 6.17 -12.18
CA GLU A 656 1.66 7.05 -13.17
C GLU A 656 2.55 6.16 -14.06
N PHE A 657 2.03 5.78 -15.23
CA PHE A 657 2.63 4.75 -16.09
C PHE A 657 3.85 5.23 -16.89
N ASN A 658 4.00 6.55 -17.08
CA ASN A 658 5.05 7.16 -17.90
C ASN A 658 6.46 6.63 -17.56
N ASP A 659 6.74 6.48 -16.28
CA ASP A 659 8.04 6.07 -15.75
C ASP A 659 8.42 4.61 -16.04
N ILE A 660 7.44 3.76 -16.35
CA ILE A 660 7.63 2.30 -16.45
C ILE A 660 7.07 1.70 -17.76
N MET A 661 6.71 2.54 -18.74
CA MET A 661 6.11 2.08 -20.01
C MET A 661 6.96 1.03 -20.73
N GLN A 662 8.28 1.19 -20.74
CA GLN A 662 9.18 0.20 -21.34
C GLN A 662 9.07 -1.15 -20.63
N SER A 663 9.10 -1.18 -19.30
CA SER A 663 8.96 -2.44 -18.54
C SER A 663 7.60 -3.08 -18.71
N ILE A 664 6.53 -2.29 -18.85
CA ILE A 664 5.20 -2.79 -19.19
C ILE A 664 5.19 -3.45 -20.58
N ALA A 665 5.90 -2.89 -21.56
CA ALA A 665 6.07 -3.52 -22.86
C ALA A 665 6.91 -4.80 -22.76
N ASP A 666 7.96 -4.80 -21.92
CA ASP A 666 8.85 -5.94 -21.72
C ASP A 666 8.14 -7.14 -21.05
N MET A 667 7.05 -6.90 -20.32
CA MET A 667 6.16 -7.97 -19.81
C MET A 667 5.55 -8.82 -20.94
N ASP A 668 5.46 -8.28 -22.16
CA ASP A 668 4.97 -8.98 -23.37
C ASP A 668 3.56 -9.60 -23.21
N ALA A 669 2.69 -8.91 -22.47
CA ALA A 669 1.25 -9.21 -22.43
C ALA A 669 0.62 -8.90 -23.80
N ASP A 670 -0.29 -9.75 -24.27
CA ASP A 670 -0.95 -9.54 -25.57
C ASP A 670 -1.91 -8.35 -25.51
N VAL A 671 -2.59 -8.17 -24.37
CA VAL A 671 -3.51 -7.05 -24.11
C VAL A 671 -3.24 -6.50 -22.70
N ILE A 672 -3.05 -5.20 -22.59
CA ILE A 672 -3.04 -4.52 -21.29
C ILE A 672 -4.28 -3.66 -21.11
N THR A 673 -4.85 -3.66 -19.91
CA THR A 673 -5.92 -2.72 -19.54
C THR A 673 -5.43 -1.80 -18.43
N ILE A 674 -5.67 -0.50 -18.58
CA ILE A 674 -5.20 0.54 -17.65
C ILE A 674 -6.35 1.47 -17.22
N GLU A 675 -6.31 1.92 -15.97
CA GLU A 675 -7.22 2.94 -15.45
C GLU A 675 -6.89 4.31 -16.06
N THR A 676 -7.87 4.98 -16.71
CA THR A 676 -7.64 6.27 -17.37
C THR A 676 -8.72 7.32 -17.18
N SER A 677 -9.95 6.95 -16.79
CA SER A 677 -11.07 7.89 -16.85
C SER A 677 -10.96 9.05 -15.85
N ARG A 678 -10.27 8.85 -14.72
CA ARG A 678 -10.02 9.88 -13.69
C ARG A 678 -8.92 10.86 -14.04
N SER A 679 -8.00 10.47 -14.90
CA SER A 679 -6.79 11.25 -15.23
C SER A 679 -6.99 12.18 -16.43
N ASN A 680 -8.24 12.35 -16.88
CA ASN A 680 -8.65 13.26 -17.97
C ASN A 680 -7.74 13.18 -19.22
N MET A 681 -7.45 11.96 -19.69
CA MET A 681 -6.61 11.66 -20.87
C MET A 681 -5.12 12.00 -20.78
N LEU A 682 -4.60 12.57 -19.68
CA LEU A 682 -3.15 12.85 -19.52
C LEU A 682 -2.29 11.58 -19.67
N LEU A 683 -2.86 10.43 -19.29
CA LEU A 683 -2.23 9.12 -19.46
C LEU A 683 -2.05 8.69 -20.92
N LEU A 684 -2.81 9.26 -21.87
CA LEU A 684 -2.62 8.97 -23.28
C LEU A 684 -1.35 9.64 -23.85
N ASP A 685 -0.80 10.67 -23.18
CA ASP A 685 0.45 11.33 -23.62
C ASP A 685 1.65 10.40 -23.47
N ALA A 686 1.59 9.45 -22.52
CA ALA A 686 2.56 8.36 -22.37
C ALA A 686 2.80 7.61 -23.70
N PHE A 687 1.71 7.39 -24.43
CA PHE A 687 1.70 6.63 -25.67
C PHE A 687 2.06 7.46 -26.90
N GLU A 688 2.07 8.80 -26.81
CA GLU A 688 2.65 9.64 -27.87
C GLU A 688 4.17 9.49 -27.90
N ASN A 689 4.79 9.42 -26.73
CA ASN A 689 6.24 9.32 -26.58
C ASN A 689 6.76 7.87 -26.63
N PHE A 690 5.87 6.89 -26.54
CA PHE A 690 6.20 5.47 -26.53
C PHE A 690 5.21 4.66 -27.39
N GLU A 691 5.70 4.17 -28.53
CA GLU A 691 4.90 3.33 -29.44
C GLU A 691 4.68 1.93 -28.83
N TYR A 692 3.66 1.79 -27.98
CA TYR A 692 3.35 0.51 -27.35
C TYR A 692 3.02 -0.57 -28.42
N PRO A 693 3.73 -1.72 -28.42
CA PRO A 693 3.70 -2.64 -29.54
C PRO A 693 2.45 -3.54 -29.58
N ASN A 694 1.83 -3.77 -28.43
CA ASN A 694 0.77 -4.77 -28.25
C ASN A 694 -0.61 -4.11 -28.11
N HIS A 695 -1.67 -4.88 -27.85
CA HIS A 695 -3.01 -4.32 -27.70
C HIS A 695 -3.20 -3.62 -26.34
N ILE A 696 -4.11 -2.65 -26.30
CA ILE A 696 -4.38 -1.83 -25.11
C ILE A 696 -5.85 -1.46 -24.98
N GLY A 697 -6.33 -1.49 -23.73
CA GLY A 697 -7.65 -1.09 -23.31
C GLY A 697 -7.61 0.05 -22.29
N PRO A 698 -7.65 1.32 -22.74
CA PRO A 698 -7.80 2.45 -21.82
C PRO A 698 -9.19 2.41 -21.19
N GLY A 699 -9.25 2.48 -19.86
CA GLY A 699 -10.49 2.43 -19.13
C GLY A 699 -11.43 3.57 -19.50
N VAL A 700 -12.61 3.23 -20.02
CA VAL A 700 -13.56 4.20 -20.58
C VAL A 700 -14.61 4.69 -19.58
N TYR A 701 -14.55 4.29 -18.31
CA TYR A 701 -15.34 4.94 -17.26
C TYR A 701 -14.88 4.59 -15.85
N ASP A 702 -15.17 5.51 -14.92
CA ASP A 702 -14.81 5.40 -13.50
C ASP A 702 -15.76 4.45 -12.76
N ILE A 703 -15.26 3.28 -12.38
CA ILE A 703 -16.03 2.28 -11.62
C ILE A 703 -16.21 2.65 -10.15
N HIS A 704 -15.53 3.67 -9.64
CA HIS A 704 -15.68 4.12 -8.25
C HIS A 704 -16.77 5.18 -8.10
N SER A 705 -17.23 5.76 -9.21
CA SER A 705 -18.42 6.59 -9.26
C SER A 705 -19.69 5.74 -9.45
N PRO A 706 -20.82 6.07 -8.80
CA PRO A 706 -22.10 5.45 -9.11
C PRO A 706 -22.75 6.00 -10.39
N ASN A 707 -22.15 7.01 -11.04
CA ASN A 707 -22.71 7.62 -12.23
C ASN A 707 -22.64 6.67 -13.43
N VAL A 708 -23.70 6.65 -14.23
CA VAL A 708 -23.71 5.94 -15.52
C VAL A 708 -22.92 6.77 -16.54
N PRO A 709 -21.92 6.20 -17.24
CA PRO A 709 -21.12 6.92 -18.21
C PRO A 709 -21.93 7.34 -19.43
N ASP A 710 -21.61 8.52 -19.96
CA ASP A 710 -22.18 8.99 -21.22
C ASP A 710 -21.55 8.24 -22.41
N LYS A 711 -22.41 7.69 -23.27
CA LYS A 711 -21.97 6.93 -24.46
C LYS A 711 -21.08 7.78 -25.36
N ASP A 712 -21.49 9.01 -25.64
CA ASP A 712 -20.77 9.87 -26.59
C ASP A 712 -19.41 10.30 -26.02
N TRP A 713 -19.31 10.45 -24.69
CA TRP A 713 -18.03 10.62 -24.01
C TRP A 713 -17.09 9.44 -24.27
N MET A 714 -17.58 8.20 -24.14
CA MET A 714 -16.74 7.01 -24.36
C MET A 714 -16.27 6.91 -25.82
N VAL A 715 -17.17 7.21 -26.77
CA VAL A 715 -16.82 7.26 -28.20
C VAL A 715 -15.76 8.33 -28.46
N ARG A 716 -15.91 9.53 -27.89
CA ARG A 716 -14.90 10.60 -28.03
C ARG A 716 -13.55 10.19 -27.45
N LEU A 717 -13.53 9.60 -26.24
CA LEU A 717 -12.30 9.14 -25.61
C LEU A 717 -11.57 8.11 -26.49
N MET A 718 -12.30 7.12 -27.00
CA MET A 718 -11.71 6.12 -27.89
C MET A 718 -11.26 6.71 -29.23
N GLY A 719 -11.96 7.74 -29.73
CA GLY A 719 -11.54 8.51 -30.89
C GLY A 719 -10.24 9.25 -30.67
N GLU A 720 -10.04 9.86 -29.49
CA GLU A 720 -8.76 10.49 -29.12
C GLU A 720 -7.64 9.46 -28.98
N ALA A 721 -7.90 8.31 -28.34
CA ALA A 721 -6.94 7.21 -28.25
C ALA A 721 -6.53 6.70 -29.64
N ALA A 722 -7.48 6.60 -30.58
CA ALA A 722 -7.23 6.17 -31.96
C ALA A 722 -6.40 7.16 -32.80
N LYS A 723 -6.24 8.41 -32.36
CA LYS A 723 -5.29 9.35 -33.00
C LYS A 723 -3.83 9.03 -32.66
N ARG A 724 -3.61 8.37 -31.52
CA ARG A 724 -2.28 8.09 -30.94
C ARG A 724 -1.87 6.64 -31.10
N LEU A 725 -2.84 5.74 -31.14
CA LEU A 725 -2.65 4.30 -31.23
C LEU A 725 -3.43 3.72 -32.41
N PRO A 726 -2.92 2.69 -33.11
CA PRO A 726 -3.68 2.02 -34.15
C PRO A 726 -5.02 1.50 -33.62
N ALA A 727 -6.11 1.83 -34.32
CA ALA A 727 -7.46 1.44 -33.92
C ALA A 727 -7.65 -0.07 -33.76
N ASP A 728 -6.91 -0.88 -34.53
CA ASP A 728 -6.95 -2.35 -34.46
C ASP A 728 -6.31 -2.94 -33.20
N ARG A 729 -5.68 -2.10 -32.36
CA ARG A 729 -5.09 -2.45 -31.06
C ARG A 729 -5.95 -2.02 -29.87
N LEU A 730 -7.01 -1.26 -30.09
CA LEU A 730 -7.81 -0.65 -29.03
C LEU A 730 -8.92 -1.60 -28.53
N TRP A 731 -8.99 -1.76 -27.21
CA TRP A 731 -10.04 -2.49 -26.49
C TRP A 731 -10.93 -1.50 -25.72
N VAL A 732 -12.18 -1.89 -25.49
CA VAL A 732 -13.14 -1.09 -24.72
C VAL A 732 -13.48 -1.83 -23.42
N ASN A 733 -13.10 -1.23 -22.29
CA ASN A 733 -13.27 -1.81 -20.95
C ASN A 733 -13.47 -0.72 -19.89
N PRO A 734 -14.05 -1.05 -18.72
CA PRO A 734 -14.02 -0.16 -17.56
C PRO A 734 -12.60 0.07 -17.03
N ASP A 735 -12.46 1.05 -16.12
CA ASP A 735 -11.19 1.35 -15.43
C ASP A 735 -10.67 0.19 -14.55
N CYS A 736 -11.55 -0.57 -13.91
CA CYS A 736 -11.18 -1.65 -12.97
C CYS A 736 -12.35 -2.66 -12.82
N GLY A 737 -12.23 -3.61 -11.90
CA GLY A 737 -13.28 -4.57 -11.54
C GLY A 737 -14.52 -3.93 -10.89
N LEU A 738 -15.66 -4.62 -10.96
CA LEU A 738 -16.98 -4.08 -10.60
C LEU A 738 -17.47 -4.52 -9.21
N LYS A 739 -16.58 -5.10 -8.40
CA LYS A 739 -16.89 -5.65 -7.06
C LYS A 739 -17.67 -4.71 -6.15
N THR A 740 -17.35 -3.42 -6.19
CA THR A 740 -17.91 -2.38 -5.31
C THR A 740 -19.16 -1.71 -5.85
N ARG A 741 -19.61 -2.08 -7.06
CA ARG A 741 -20.79 -1.50 -7.70
C ARG A 741 -22.05 -2.29 -7.36
N ALA A 742 -23.21 -1.65 -7.49
CA ALA A 742 -24.49 -2.35 -7.49
C ALA A 742 -24.80 -2.90 -8.89
N TRP A 743 -25.67 -3.91 -8.95
CA TRP A 743 -26.11 -4.49 -10.23
C TRP A 743 -26.77 -3.45 -11.16
N SER A 744 -27.69 -2.63 -10.67
CA SER A 744 -28.36 -1.61 -11.48
C SER A 744 -27.40 -0.61 -12.13
N GLU A 745 -26.37 -0.18 -11.39
CA GLU A 745 -25.30 0.70 -11.89
C GLU A 745 -24.45 -0.03 -12.94
N THR A 746 -24.08 -1.27 -12.65
CA THR A 746 -23.26 -2.12 -13.52
C THR A 746 -23.94 -2.41 -14.85
N GLU A 747 -25.22 -2.79 -14.82
CA GLU A 747 -25.98 -3.10 -16.03
C GLU A 747 -26.08 -1.88 -16.95
N ALA A 748 -26.43 -0.72 -16.39
CA ALA A 748 -26.57 0.51 -17.16
C ALA A 748 -25.24 0.96 -17.79
N ALA A 749 -24.14 0.92 -17.03
CA ALA A 749 -22.83 1.34 -17.50
C ALA A 749 -22.29 0.42 -18.62
N LEU A 750 -22.40 -0.91 -18.44
CA LEU A 750 -21.88 -1.86 -19.43
C LEU A 750 -22.72 -1.87 -20.72
N LEU A 751 -24.04 -1.65 -20.63
CA LEU A 751 -24.87 -1.45 -21.83
C LEU A 751 -24.40 -0.24 -22.64
N ALA A 752 -24.20 0.91 -21.98
CA ALA A 752 -23.71 2.12 -22.63
C ALA A 752 -22.32 1.91 -23.26
N MET A 753 -21.43 1.18 -22.57
CA MET A 753 -20.08 0.87 -23.05
C MET A 753 -20.11 -0.02 -24.30
N VAL A 754 -20.94 -1.07 -24.31
CA VAL A 754 -21.09 -1.93 -25.49
C VAL A 754 -21.70 -1.16 -26.66
N ASP A 755 -22.65 -0.26 -26.41
CA ASP A 755 -23.23 0.58 -27.45
C ASP A 755 -22.24 1.61 -28.01
N ALA A 756 -21.30 2.11 -27.19
CA ALA A 756 -20.19 2.93 -27.65
C ALA A 756 -19.27 2.14 -28.58
N ALA A 757 -18.89 0.90 -28.21
CA ALA A 757 -18.06 0.04 -29.06
C ALA A 757 -18.75 -0.31 -30.40
N LYS A 758 -20.05 -0.59 -30.39
CA LYS A 758 -20.83 -0.79 -31.63
C LYS A 758 -20.82 0.45 -32.53
N ALA A 759 -20.90 1.64 -31.95
CA ALA A 759 -20.80 2.90 -32.71
C ALA A 759 -19.41 3.08 -33.34
N LEU A 760 -18.35 2.77 -32.60
CA LEU A 760 -16.97 2.80 -33.11
C LEU A 760 -16.77 1.81 -34.26
N ARG A 761 -17.30 0.58 -34.15
CA ARG A 761 -17.24 -0.45 -35.21
C ARG A 761 -17.96 -0.04 -36.48
N ALA A 762 -19.07 0.70 -36.37
CA ALA A 762 -19.82 1.17 -37.53
C ALA A 762 -19.14 2.36 -38.25
N ALA A 763 -18.23 3.05 -37.55
CA ALA A 763 -17.48 4.19 -38.07
C ALA A 763 -16.09 3.82 -38.62
N ALA A 764 -15.57 2.64 -38.27
CA ALA A 764 -14.33 2.06 -38.78
C ALA A 764 -14.57 1.31 -40.10
#